data_AF-A0A7V4M505-F1
#
_entry.id   AF-A0A7V4M505-F1
#
_cell.length_a   1.000
_cell.length_b   1.000
_cell.length_c   1.000
_cell.angle_alpha   90.00
_cell.angle_beta   90.00
_cell.angle_gamma   90.00
#
_symmetry.space_group_name_H-M   'P 1'
#
loop_
_entity.id
_entity.type
_entity.pdbx_description
1 polymer ?
#
loop_
_entity_poly.entity_id
_entity_poly.type
_entity_poly.pdbx_seq_one_letter_code
_entity_poly.pdbx_strand_id
1 'polypeptide(L)'
;MIVAVGGALVAAAAFPGRRLLAWSTRQWAADRMSAGAFSTAQQWLDWSGWFDPSDGRTDLMRATCLRRRYQQEAWTAALESAKRKGAPSDLVEQEERLGRIQAGKINRQEDELNSLLAAGVAPHDACTALVHGYLARQDAKRAEMVLKAWSSDEPASPHVAYMQAVYWLWQGDRAGDVMRRTECRGWAEKEFREALAREPRHEMARQALADMLEEDDRLGEALTEYVALAAFAPANDTGKLGVARMLRSLGQLDQARLAMDRLRPGKESPAGMAAERGQIALEGGADEEARRWLRQVDMARTSDAAALKAAALAMAIAGKTTVAEGLFARLDREHSTWARIQELQFRLATGLPDPKAADELRRLTSPEASRLGPERLGEDRPAASAAELYAQHCGGCHGVRGDGKGRAARHLFPKPRDFRTESFRLPGAVNRVASLDDVALVVQRGVSGTSMRAYAFLSDEERAALAGEVLRLHREGLREQLQEQLKREEEEIDAAEIERIVAARTTPGKPLPVPLIGPPDPPAIARGKEQYRTLGCANCHGDDGRGTGDTPCYDERGRVCPPRDLVYDPMKGGPEPEALYRRIFLGMPGTPHPSCSNASQDQLVDLVQYCRSLSREPKRVRTEHQRAVAASRLNYDNPSRRLEPLADAASQSSPSPAPLASENRGSQ
;
A
#
# COMPACT_ATOMS: atom_id res chain seq x y z
N MET A 1 -12.90 -34.44 -12.45
CA MET A 1 -12.95 -35.62 -11.55
C MET A 1 -13.71 -35.38 -10.24
N ILE A 2 -13.78 -34.17 -9.66
CA ILE A 2 -14.54 -33.90 -8.42
C ILE A 2 -16.07 -33.96 -8.65
N VAL A 3 -16.56 -33.55 -9.83
CA VAL A 3 -17.99 -33.55 -10.18
C VAL A 3 -18.57 -34.98 -10.34
N ALA A 4 -17.75 -35.95 -10.75
CA ALA A 4 -18.18 -37.34 -10.93
C ALA A 4 -18.27 -38.12 -9.60
N VAL A 5 -17.52 -37.71 -8.57
CA VAL A 5 -17.55 -38.34 -7.23
C VAL A 5 -18.65 -37.71 -6.34
N GLY A 6 -19.00 -36.44 -6.56
CA GLY A 6 -20.06 -35.76 -5.81
C GLY A 6 -21.47 -36.34 -6.03
N GLY A 7 -21.75 -36.91 -7.21
CA GLY A 7 -23.06 -37.50 -7.53
C GLY A 7 -23.36 -38.80 -6.78
N ALA A 8 -22.34 -39.55 -6.36
CA ALA A 8 -22.50 -40.83 -5.67
C ALA A 8 -22.67 -40.70 -4.14
N LEU A 9 -22.30 -39.57 -3.54
CA LEU A 9 -22.30 -39.37 -2.08
C LEU A 9 -23.62 -38.81 -1.52
N VAL A 10 -24.52 -38.29 -2.36
CA VAL A 10 -25.78 -37.66 -1.93
C VAL A 10 -26.89 -38.68 -1.63
N ALA A 11 -26.76 -39.94 -2.06
CA ALA A 11 -27.79 -40.97 -1.87
C ALA A 11 -27.78 -41.67 -0.49
N ALA A 12 -26.90 -41.31 0.44
CA ALA A 12 -26.63 -42.10 1.66
C ALA A 12 -27.12 -41.47 2.98
N ALA A 13 -28.27 -40.80 2.98
CA ALA A 13 -28.81 -40.21 4.21
C ALA A 13 -29.27 -41.24 5.27
N ALA A 14 -29.37 -42.54 4.95
CA ALA A 14 -29.82 -43.59 5.89
C ALA A 14 -29.05 -44.93 5.80
N PHE A 15 -27.73 -44.92 5.55
CA PHE A 15 -26.95 -46.16 5.35
C PHE A 15 -26.00 -46.52 6.51
N PRO A 16 -25.81 -47.83 6.82
CA PRO A 16 -24.83 -48.36 7.79
C PRO A 16 -23.34 -48.19 7.40
N GLY A 17 -23.01 -47.21 6.54
CA GLY A 17 -21.65 -46.96 6.02
C GLY A 17 -21.05 -45.60 6.37
N ARG A 18 -21.72 -44.74 7.16
CA ARG A 18 -21.25 -43.37 7.44
C ARG A 18 -19.85 -43.30 8.07
N ARG A 19 -19.54 -44.20 9.02
CA ARG A 19 -18.21 -44.28 9.62
C ARG A 19 -17.13 -44.66 8.61
N LEU A 20 -17.44 -45.53 7.65
CA LEU A 20 -16.54 -45.89 6.56
C LEU A 20 -16.32 -44.70 5.62
N LEU A 21 -17.36 -43.95 5.29
CA LEU A 21 -17.25 -42.72 4.49
C LEU A 21 -16.43 -41.63 5.22
N ALA A 22 -16.63 -41.47 6.52
CA ALA A 22 -15.83 -40.57 7.36
C ALA A 22 -14.36 -41.00 7.39
N TRP A 23 -14.09 -42.31 7.51
CA TRP A 23 -12.74 -42.85 7.42
C TRP A 23 -12.10 -42.59 6.06
N SER A 24 -12.78 -42.89 4.95
CA SER A 24 -12.24 -42.69 3.59
C SER A 24 -11.93 -41.23 3.30
N THR A 25 -12.82 -40.32 3.71
CA THR A 25 -12.61 -38.88 3.55
C THR A 25 -11.44 -38.37 4.40
N ARG A 26 -11.18 -38.94 5.59
CA ARG A 26 -9.94 -38.68 6.34
C ARG A 26 -8.69 -39.21 5.64
N GLN A 27 -8.74 -40.39 5.02
CA GLN A 27 -7.59 -40.90 4.25
C GLN A 27 -7.26 -39.94 3.09
N TRP A 28 -8.27 -39.49 2.35
CA TRP A 28 -8.06 -38.49 1.30
C TRP A 28 -7.56 -37.16 1.87
N ALA A 29 -8.03 -36.73 3.04
CA ALA A 29 -7.49 -35.55 3.70
C ALA A 29 -6.00 -35.73 4.05
N ALA A 30 -5.61 -36.90 4.59
CA ALA A 30 -4.22 -37.23 4.89
C ALA A 30 -3.33 -37.19 3.64
N ASP A 31 -3.81 -37.74 2.51
CA ASP A 31 -3.11 -37.67 1.22
C ASP A 31 -2.94 -36.22 0.72
N ARG A 32 -3.92 -35.34 0.99
CA ARG A 32 -3.78 -33.91 0.66
C ARG A 32 -2.81 -33.21 1.60
N MET A 33 -2.81 -33.54 2.88
CA MET A 33 -1.86 -32.99 3.86
C MET A 33 -0.43 -33.39 3.51
N SER A 34 -0.19 -34.64 3.13
CA SER A 34 1.13 -35.11 2.71
C SER A 34 1.62 -34.45 1.41
N ALA A 35 0.72 -34.00 0.54
CA ALA A 35 1.04 -33.19 -0.63
C ALA A 35 1.17 -31.67 -0.33
N GLY A 36 0.97 -31.24 0.92
CA GLY A 36 1.00 -29.83 1.32
C GLY A 36 -0.25 -29.02 0.94
N ALA A 37 -1.37 -29.68 0.60
CA ALA A 37 -2.64 -29.08 0.18
C ALA A 37 -3.67 -28.99 1.32
N PHE A 38 -3.37 -28.17 2.33
CA PHE A 38 -4.10 -28.12 3.60
C PHE A 38 -5.54 -27.57 3.49
N SER A 39 -5.82 -26.57 2.66
CA SER A 39 -7.20 -26.07 2.50
C SER A 39 -8.08 -27.12 1.82
N THR A 40 -7.50 -27.86 0.88
CA THR A 40 -8.19 -28.98 0.22
C THR A 40 -8.39 -30.14 1.19
N ALA A 41 -7.43 -30.43 2.07
CA ALA A 41 -7.59 -31.40 3.14
C ALA A 41 -8.75 -31.02 4.08
N GLN A 42 -8.86 -29.75 4.46
CA GLN A 42 -9.96 -29.26 5.30
C GLN A 42 -11.33 -29.49 4.66
N GLN A 43 -11.49 -29.32 3.35
CA GLN A 43 -12.75 -29.65 2.67
C GLN A 43 -13.13 -31.13 2.80
N TRP A 44 -12.16 -32.04 2.70
CA TRP A 44 -12.41 -33.47 2.94
C TRP A 44 -12.74 -33.76 4.40
N LEU A 45 -12.12 -33.03 5.34
CA LEU A 45 -12.45 -33.12 6.76
C LEU A 45 -13.83 -32.57 7.09
N ASP A 46 -14.35 -31.62 6.32
CA ASP A 46 -15.74 -31.16 6.43
C ASP A 46 -16.73 -32.25 6.07
N TRP A 47 -16.47 -33.01 5.00
CA TRP A 47 -17.22 -34.22 4.69
C TRP A 47 -17.10 -35.26 5.79
N SER A 48 -15.90 -35.52 6.31
CA SER A 48 -15.71 -36.45 7.44
C SER A 48 -16.55 -36.05 8.65
N GLY A 49 -16.51 -34.76 9.03
CA GLY A 49 -17.28 -34.23 10.15
C GLY A 49 -18.79 -34.20 9.91
N TRP A 50 -19.24 -34.15 8.65
CA TRP A 50 -20.64 -34.32 8.30
C TRP A 50 -21.10 -35.79 8.44
N PHE A 51 -20.27 -36.74 8.00
CA PHE A 51 -20.56 -38.17 8.09
C PHE A 51 -20.50 -38.70 9.53
N ASP A 52 -19.51 -38.28 10.31
CA ASP A 52 -19.35 -38.61 11.73
C ASP A 52 -18.94 -37.36 12.56
N PRO A 53 -19.92 -36.56 13.01
CA PRO A 53 -19.65 -35.34 13.79
C PRO A 53 -19.00 -35.58 15.14
N SER A 54 -19.05 -36.82 15.65
CA SER A 54 -18.61 -37.21 16.98
C SER A 54 -17.17 -37.73 17.04
N ASP A 55 -16.54 -38.01 15.90
CA ASP A 55 -15.17 -38.54 15.86
C ASP A 55 -14.12 -37.44 16.01
N GLY A 56 -13.50 -37.36 17.19
CA GLY A 56 -12.46 -36.39 17.51
C GLY A 56 -11.23 -36.44 16.59
N ARG A 57 -10.98 -37.54 15.87
CA ARG A 57 -9.85 -37.62 14.90
C ARG A 57 -9.99 -36.62 13.77
N THR A 58 -11.22 -36.32 13.33
CA THR A 58 -11.47 -35.31 12.29
C THR A 58 -11.01 -33.94 12.75
N ASP A 59 -11.36 -33.57 13.99
CA ASP A 59 -10.99 -32.28 14.56
C ASP A 59 -9.49 -32.20 14.88
N LEU A 60 -8.85 -33.33 15.22
CA LEU A 60 -7.40 -33.39 15.38
C LEU A 60 -6.66 -33.15 14.05
N MET A 61 -7.09 -33.77 12.96
CA MET A 61 -6.52 -33.51 11.63
C MET A 61 -6.74 -32.06 11.17
N ARG A 62 -7.90 -31.46 11.54
CA ARG A 62 -8.15 -30.04 11.33
C ARG A 62 -7.16 -29.18 12.12
N ALA A 63 -6.87 -29.54 13.37
CA ALA A 63 -5.85 -28.85 14.15
C ALA A 63 -4.49 -28.89 13.43
N THR A 64 -4.03 -30.06 12.97
CA THR A 64 -2.78 -30.16 12.19
C THR A 64 -2.78 -29.22 10.97
N CYS A 65 -3.86 -29.19 10.18
CA CYS A 65 -3.97 -28.25 9.04
C CYS A 65 -3.85 -26.78 9.48
N LEU A 66 -4.48 -26.40 10.60
CA LEU A 66 -4.48 -25.04 11.13
C LEU A 66 -3.10 -24.64 11.68
N ARG A 67 -2.39 -25.56 12.36
CA ARG A 67 -1.01 -25.35 12.80
C ARG A 67 -0.06 -25.11 11.63
N ARG A 68 -0.15 -25.94 10.59
CA ARG A 68 0.70 -25.82 9.38
C ARG A 68 0.46 -24.50 8.63
N ARG A 69 -0.74 -23.92 8.77
CA ARG A 69 -1.11 -22.61 8.21
C ARG A 69 -0.95 -21.44 9.19
N TYR A 70 -0.32 -21.65 10.35
CA TYR A 70 -0.09 -20.62 11.38
C TYR A 70 -1.36 -19.96 11.95
N GLN A 71 -2.48 -20.67 11.99
CA GLN A 71 -3.75 -20.18 12.53
C GLN A 71 -3.93 -20.59 14.00
N GLN A 72 -3.17 -19.93 14.90
CA GLN A 72 -3.01 -20.34 16.30
C GLN A 72 -4.31 -20.43 17.13
N GLU A 73 -5.20 -19.45 17.00
CA GLU A 73 -6.47 -19.44 17.75
C GLU A 73 -7.39 -20.57 17.29
N ALA A 74 -7.54 -20.72 15.98
CA ALA A 74 -8.33 -21.77 15.38
C ALA A 74 -7.74 -23.17 15.69
N TRP A 75 -6.42 -23.30 15.68
CA TRP A 75 -5.71 -24.52 16.09
C TRP A 75 -6.06 -24.92 17.53
N THR A 76 -5.99 -23.97 18.46
CA THR A 76 -6.32 -24.20 19.87
C THR A 76 -7.78 -24.64 20.03
N ALA A 77 -8.71 -23.97 19.35
CA ALA A 77 -10.12 -24.34 19.38
C ALA A 77 -10.38 -25.74 18.79
N ALA A 78 -9.70 -26.09 17.70
CA ALA A 78 -9.79 -27.41 17.06
C ALA A 78 -9.24 -28.52 17.97
N LEU A 79 -8.12 -28.29 18.66
CA LEU A 79 -7.58 -29.23 19.65
C LEU A 79 -8.54 -29.49 20.80
N GLU A 80 -9.12 -28.43 21.37
CA GLU A 80 -10.10 -28.58 22.44
C GLU A 80 -11.37 -29.30 21.96
N SER A 81 -11.78 -29.08 20.71
CA SER A 81 -12.87 -29.85 20.09
C SER A 81 -12.50 -31.33 19.93
N ALA A 82 -11.28 -31.63 19.47
CA ALA A 82 -10.79 -33.00 19.30
C ALA A 82 -10.78 -33.77 20.64
N LYS A 83 -10.29 -33.13 21.72
CA LYS A 83 -10.31 -33.69 23.08
C LYS A 83 -11.73 -34.01 23.55
N ARG A 84 -12.65 -33.04 23.43
CA ARG A 84 -14.06 -33.23 23.83
C ARG A 84 -14.75 -34.36 23.07
N LYS A 85 -14.34 -34.60 21.83
CA LYS A 85 -14.87 -35.67 20.96
C LYS A 85 -14.10 -36.99 21.05
N GLY A 86 -13.25 -37.16 22.05
CA GLY A 86 -12.57 -38.43 22.33
C GLY A 86 -11.49 -38.80 21.30
N ALA A 87 -10.77 -37.81 20.75
CA ALA A 87 -9.55 -38.08 19.99
C ALA A 87 -8.52 -38.86 20.85
N PRO A 88 -7.72 -39.76 20.27
CA PRO A 88 -6.66 -40.47 21.00
C PRO A 88 -5.71 -39.50 21.71
N SER A 89 -5.50 -39.70 23.01
CA SER A 89 -4.77 -38.77 23.87
C SER A 89 -3.29 -38.62 23.49
N ASP A 90 -2.68 -39.71 23.04
CA ASP A 90 -1.32 -39.76 22.51
C ASP A 90 -1.14 -38.85 21.28
N LEU A 91 -2.08 -38.91 20.31
CA LEU A 91 -2.02 -38.08 19.11
C LEU A 91 -2.31 -36.60 19.41
N VAL A 92 -3.18 -36.32 20.39
CA VAL A 92 -3.42 -34.96 20.88
C VAL A 92 -2.15 -34.39 21.52
N GLU A 93 -1.48 -35.15 22.38
CA GLU A 93 -0.23 -34.74 23.03
C GLU A 93 0.89 -34.50 22.01
N GLN A 94 0.97 -35.33 20.97
CA GLN A 94 1.91 -35.13 19.85
C GLN A 94 1.65 -33.82 19.10
N GLU A 95 0.40 -33.53 18.74
CA GLU A 95 0.05 -32.28 18.04
C GLU A 95 0.31 -31.05 18.92
N GLU A 96 0.04 -31.13 20.23
CA GLU A 96 0.41 -30.07 21.19
C GLU A 96 1.93 -29.87 21.29
N ARG A 97 2.71 -30.97 21.31
CA ARG A 97 4.17 -30.92 21.31
C ARG A 97 4.70 -30.25 20.04
N LEU A 98 4.18 -30.63 18.86
CA LEU A 98 4.56 -30.02 17.58
C LEU A 98 4.23 -28.52 17.55
N GLY A 99 3.06 -28.12 18.05
CA GLY A 99 2.70 -26.70 18.19
C GLY A 99 3.66 -25.92 19.09
N ARG A 100 4.07 -26.51 20.23
CA ARG A 100 5.08 -25.90 21.12
C ARG A 100 6.44 -25.76 20.44
N ILE A 101 6.90 -26.79 19.74
CA ILE A 101 8.18 -26.80 19.01
C ILE A 101 8.16 -25.70 17.93
N GLN A 102 7.13 -25.65 17.09
CA GLN A 102 6.97 -24.65 16.03
C GLN A 102 6.96 -23.22 16.58
N ALA A 103 6.43 -23.01 17.79
CA ALA A 103 6.47 -21.73 18.50
C ALA A 103 7.84 -21.41 19.16
N GLY A 104 8.87 -22.25 18.95
CA GLY A 104 10.22 -22.07 19.50
C GLY A 104 10.40 -22.57 20.94
N LYS A 105 9.39 -23.21 21.53
CA LYS A 105 9.45 -23.85 22.87
C LYS A 105 10.03 -25.26 22.76
N ILE A 106 11.28 -25.34 22.29
CA ILE A 106 12.04 -26.57 22.07
C ILE A 106 12.80 -26.96 23.34
N ASN A 107 12.70 -28.22 23.77
CA ASN A 107 13.52 -28.73 24.88
C ASN A 107 14.96 -28.92 24.40
N ARG A 108 15.93 -28.24 25.04
CA ARG A 108 17.35 -28.32 24.67
C ARG A 108 18.04 -29.60 25.18
N GLN A 109 17.42 -30.31 26.11
CA GLN A 109 18.00 -31.50 26.75
C GLN A 109 17.58 -32.80 26.06
N GLU A 110 16.62 -32.75 25.15
CA GLU A 110 16.08 -33.91 24.43
C GLU A 110 16.41 -33.81 22.95
N ASP A 111 16.69 -34.96 22.34
CA ASP A 111 16.72 -35.10 20.89
C ASP A 111 15.27 -35.16 20.37
N GLU A 112 14.69 -33.98 20.20
CA GLU A 112 13.29 -33.80 19.80
C GLU A 112 12.99 -34.49 18.47
N LEU A 113 13.91 -34.49 17.51
CA LEU A 113 13.69 -35.14 16.21
C LEU A 113 13.55 -36.65 16.38
N ASN A 114 14.54 -37.30 16.99
CA ASN A 114 14.51 -38.75 17.19
C ASN A 114 13.34 -39.18 18.09
N SER A 115 13.00 -38.37 19.09
CA SER A 115 11.84 -38.62 19.95
C SER A 115 10.51 -38.54 19.19
N LEU A 116 10.33 -37.55 18.32
CA LEU A 116 9.11 -37.42 17.49
C LEU A 116 9.00 -38.56 16.48
N LEU A 117 10.09 -38.94 15.84
CA LEU A 117 10.12 -40.06 14.89
C LEU A 117 9.80 -41.39 15.58
N ALA A 118 10.37 -41.63 16.77
CA ALA A 118 10.05 -42.81 17.59
C ALA A 118 8.59 -42.84 18.03
N ALA A 119 7.96 -41.68 18.19
CA ALA A 119 6.53 -41.54 18.48
C ALA A 119 5.62 -41.70 17.25
N GLY A 120 6.19 -41.93 16.05
CA GLY A 120 5.45 -42.15 14.81
C GLY A 120 5.07 -40.87 14.05
N VAL A 121 5.61 -39.72 14.42
CA VAL A 121 5.40 -38.47 13.67
C VAL A 121 6.13 -38.56 12.32
N ALA A 122 5.45 -38.15 11.25
CA ALA A 122 6.05 -38.17 9.92
C ALA A 122 7.30 -37.26 9.85
N PRO A 123 8.39 -37.68 9.18
CA PRO A 123 9.65 -36.91 9.12
C PRO A 123 9.45 -35.48 8.66
N HIS A 124 8.65 -35.26 7.61
CA HIS A 124 8.37 -33.92 7.10
C HIS A 124 7.62 -33.03 8.10
N ASP A 125 6.81 -33.58 9.00
CA ASP A 125 6.11 -32.76 10.02
C ASP A 125 7.02 -32.41 11.19
N ALA A 126 7.81 -33.38 11.66
CA ALA A 126 8.82 -33.15 12.69
C ALA A 126 9.88 -32.12 12.24
N CYS A 127 10.44 -32.30 11.04
CA CYS A 127 11.45 -31.40 10.49
C CYS A 127 10.90 -30.00 10.23
N THR A 128 9.70 -29.85 9.65
CA THR A 128 9.06 -28.53 9.47
C THR A 128 8.87 -27.81 10.82
N ALA A 129 8.32 -28.49 11.83
CA ALA A 129 8.12 -27.89 13.15
C ALA A 129 9.45 -27.45 13.79
N LEU A 130 10.49 -28.28 13.71
CA LEU A 130 11.81 -27.97 14.25
C LEU A 130 12.49 -26.81 13.54
N VAL A 131 12.49 -26.79 12.21
CA VAL A 131 13.08 -25.70 11.43
C VAL A 131 12.42 -24.38 11.80
N HIS A 132 11.08 -24.32 11.78
CA HIS A 132 10.37 -23.11 12.19
C HIS A 132 10.63 -22.72 13.64
N GLY A 133 10.68 -23.70 14.56
CA GLY A 133 11.02 -23.46 15.95
C GLY A 133 12.41 -22.87 16.14
N TYR A 134 13.42 -23.38 15.42
CA TYR A 134 14.77 -22.83 15.45
C TYR A 134 14.84 -21.42 14.85
N LEU A 135 14.14 -21.18 13.74
CA LEU A 135 14.03 -19.83 13.15
C LEU A 135 13.33 -18.85 14.10
N ALA A 136 12.29 -19.28 14.81
CA ALA A 136 11.62 -18.49 15.84
C ALA A 136 12.56 -18.14 17.02
N ARG A 137 13.50 -19.03 17.34
CA ARG A 137 14.57 -18.79 18.33
C ARG A 137 15.77 -18.03 17.78
N GLN A 138 15.74 -17.63 16.51
CA GLN A 138 16.86 -17.02 15.79
C GLN A 138 18.13 -17.90 15.71
N ASP A 139 17.95 -19.21 15.74
CA ASP A 139 19.03 -20.20 15.64
C ASP A 139 19.12 -20.75 14.21
N ALA A 140 19.60 -19.91 13.30
CA ALA A 140 19.73 -20.26 11.88
C ALA A 140 20.62 -21.49 11.66
N LYS A 141 21.67 -21.65 12.48
CA LYS A 141 22.62 -22.76 12.38
C LYS A 141 21.92 -24.10 12.64
N ARG A 142 21.11 -24.21 13.69
CA ARG A 142 20.36 -25.45 13.96
C ARG A 142 19.28 -25.70 12.91
N ALA A 143 18.59 -24.66 12.45
CA ALA A 143 17.64 -24.79 11.35
C ALA A 143 18.32 -25.36 10.08
N GLU A 144 19.49 -24.82 9.72
CA GLU A 144 20.29 -25.29 8.58
C GLU A 144 20.76 -26.74 8.77
N MET A 145 21.17 -27.13 9.97
CA MET A 145 21.56 -28.52 10.27
C MET A 145 20.41 -29.50 10.03
N VAL A 146 19.20 -29.18 10.51
CA VAL A 146 18.00 -30.02 10.27
C VAL A 146 17.69 -30.10 8.78
N LEU A 147 17.73 -28.97 8.06
CA LEU A 147 17.48 -28.93 6.62
C LEU A 147 18.50 -29.76 5.83
N LYS A 148 19.79 -29.69 6.18
CA LYS A 148 20.85 -30.46 5.53
C LYS A 148 20.65 -31.97 5.71
N ALA A 149 20.39 -32.40 6.95
CA ALA A 149 20.11 -33.81 7.25
C ALA A 149 18.87 -34.28 6.47
N TRP A 150 17.75 -33.56 6.57
CA TRP A 150 16.52 -33.92 5.88
C TRP A 150 16.67 -33.94 4.35
N SER A 151 17.41 -32.98 3.78
CA SER A 151 17.69 -32.96 2.33
C SER A 151 18.57 -34.11 1.85
N SER A 152 19.40 -34.66 2.74
CA SER A 152 20.27 -35.80 2.43
C SER A 152 19.47 -37.11 2.43
N ASP A 153 18.50 -37.22 3.34
CA ASP A 153 17.61 -38.39 3.46
C ASP A 153 16.50 -38.39 2.39
N GLU A 154 15.91 -37.22 2.09
CA GLU A 154 14.78 -37.07 1.16
C GLU A 154 15.02 -35.96 0.10
N PRO A 155 16.03 -36.09 -0.78
CA PRO A 155 16.43 -35.02 -1.71
C PRO A 155 15.33 -34.61 -2.70
N ALA A 156 14.42 -35.52 -3.04
CA ALA A 156 13.30 -35.29 -3.96
C ALA A 156 12.03 -34.76 -3.27
N SER A 157 12.04 -34.55 -1.95
CA SER A 157 10.87 -34.09 -1.22
C SER A 157 10.52 -32.65 -1.58
N PRO A 158 9.26 -32.33 -1.93
CA PRO A 158 8.82 -30.95 -2.14
C PRO A 158 8.83 -30.15 -0.83
N HIS A 159 8.64 -30.80 0.32
CA HIS A 159 8.64 -30.16 1.64
C HIS A 159 10.03 -29.65 2.03
N VAL A 160 11.09 -30.39 1.65
CA VAL A 160 12.47 -29.95 1.85
C VAL A 160 12.72 -28.66 1.08
N ALA A 161 12.41 -28.64 -0.22
CA ALA A 161 12.59 -27.46 -1.07
C ALA A 161 11.77 -26.27 -0.55
N TYR A 162 10.50 -26.48 -0.16
CA TYR A 162 9.68 -25.46 0.47
C TYR A 162 10.33 -24.89 1.75
N MET A 163 10.82 -25.75 2.66
CA MET A 163 11.43 -25.29 3.91
C MET A 163 12.80 -24.65 3.72
N GLN A 164 13.56 -25.04 2.69
CA GLN A 164 14.78 -24.34 2.28
C GLN A 164 14.46 -22.93 1.77
N ALA A 165 13.39 -22.77 0.98
CA ALA A 165 12.93 -21.45 0.54
C ALA A 165 12.56 -20.54 1.72
N VAL A 166 11.79 -21.07 2.70
CA VAL A 166 11.43 -20.36 3.94
C VAL A 166 12.67 -19.94 4.73
N TYR A 167 13.68 -20.81 4.83
CA TYR A 167 14.95 -20.49 5.49
C TYR A 167 15.69 -19.33 4.78
N TRP A 168 15.73 -19.33 3.44
CA TRP A 168 16.37 -18.25 2.69
C TRP A 168 15.63 -16.92 2.84
N LEU A 169 14.29 -16.91 2.78
CA LEU A 169 13.52 -15.69 3.07
C LEU A 169 13.84 -15.14 4.46
N TRP A 170 13.84 -16.01 5.47
CA TRP A 170 14.15 -15.61 6.85
C TRP A 170 15.55 -15.00 6.99
N GLN A 171 16.55 -15.54 6.28
CA GLN A 171 17.91 -14.98 6.25
C GLN A 171 17.93 -13.61 5.54
N GLY A 172 17.20 -13.47 4.43
CA GLY A 172 17.11 -12.23 3.67
C GLY A 172 16.46 -11.07 4.45
N ASP A 173 15.41 -11.35 5.21
CA ASP A 173 14.73 -10.35 6.03
C ASP A 173 15.63 -9.77 7.13
N ARG A 174 16.60 -10.56 7.58
CA ARG A 174 17.60 -10.17 8.60
C ARG A 174 18.91 -9.66 7.99
N ALA A 175 19.04 -9.65 6.67
CA ALA A 175 20.21 -9.09 6.02
C ALA A 175 20.26 -7.57 6.25
N GLY A 176 21.42 -7.09 6.71
CA GLY A 176 21.67 -5.67 6.95
C GLY A 176 21.90 -4.86 5.68
N ASP A 177 22.13 -5.53 4.55
CA ASP A 177 22.36 -4.91 3.24
C ASP A 177 21.40 -5.44 2.18
N VAL A 178 21.17 -4.60 1.15
CA VAL A 178 20.21 -4.87 0.08
C VAL A 178 20.69 -6.00 -0.84
N MET A 179 22.01 -6.14 -1.08
CA MET A 179 22.53 -7.15 -1.99
C MET A 179 22.27 -8.55 -1.45
N ARG A 180 22.60 -8.78 -0.18
CA ARG A 180 22.38 -10.07 0.47
C ARG A 180 20.91 -10.43 0.56
N ARG A 181 20.04 -9.44 0.80
CA ARG A 181 18.58 -9.65 0.76
C ARG A 181 18.12 -10.12 -0.62
N THR A 182 18.60 -9.48 -1.69
CA THR A 182 18.28 -9.85 -3.07
C THR A 182 18.77 -11.26 -3.42
N GLU A 183 19.99 -11.63 -3.03
CA GLU A 183 20.50 -12.99 -3.22
C GLU A 183 19.62 -14.04 -2.52
N CYS A 184 19.29 -13.80 -1.25
CA CYS A 184 18.44 -14.71 -0.49
C CYS A 184 17.05 -14.87 -1.11
N ARG A 185 16.46 -13.78 -1.63
CA ARG A 185 15.20 -13.84 -2.38
C ARG A 185 15.33 -14.66 -3.66
N GLY A 186 16.40 -14.47 -4.42
CA GLY A 186 16.66 -15.28 -5.62
C GLY A 186 16.80 -16.78 -5.33
N TRP A 187 17.44 -17.15 -4.21
CA TRP A 187 17.51 -18.53 -3.77
C TRP A 187 16.16 -19.06 -3.28
N ALA A 188 15.41 -18.27 -2.51
CA ALA A 188 14.07 -18.66 -2.08
C ALA A 188 13.13 -18.92 -3.26
N GLU A 189 13.14 -18.05 -4.27
CA GLU A 189 12.35 -18.22 -5.49
C GLU A 189 12.67 -19.53 -6.21
N LYS A 190 13.96 -19.84 -6.35
CA LYS A 190 14.42 -21.08 -6.97
C LYS A 190 13.88 -22.31 -6.21
N GLU A 191 14.00 -22.32 -4.89
CA GLU A 191 13.56 -23.43 -4.06
C GLU A 191 12.03 -23.58 -4.02
N PHE A 192 11.27 -22.46 -4.03
CA PHE A 192 9.81 -22.54 -4.18
C PHE A 192 9.40 -23.14 -5.52
N ARG A 193 10.04 -22.72 -6.63
CA ARG A 193 9.76 -23.29 -7.94
C ARG A 193 10.13 -24.77 -8.01
N GLU A 194 11.22 -25.18 -7.37
CA GLU A 194 11.61 -26.59 -7.26
C GLU A 194 10.56 -27.42 -6.51
N ALA A 195 10.05 -26.89 -5.39
CA ALA A 195 8.94 -27.52 -4.66
C ALA A 195 7.70 -27.71 -5.56
N LEU A 196 7.36 -26.70 -6.37
CA LEU A 196 6.22 -26.74 -7.29
C LEU A 196 6.47 -27.59 -8.54
N ALA A 197 7.71 -27.78 -8.96
CA ALA A 197 8.06 -28.70 -10.03
C ALA A 197 7.85 -30.16 -9.60
N ARG A 198 8.15 -30.46 -8.33
CA ARG A 198 7.96 -31.78 -7.72
C ARG A 198 6.51 -32.07 -7.37
N GLU A 199 5.82 -31.10 -6.78
CA GLU A 199 4.41 -31.18 -6.42
C GLU A 199 3.68 -29.89 -6.84
N PRO A 200 3.09 -29.84 -8.05
CA PRO A 200 2.40 -28.66 -8.55
C PRO A 200 1.23 -28.19 -7.68
N ARG A 201 0.66 -29.06 -6.84
CA ARG A 201 -0.44 -28.71 -5.92
C ARG A 201 0.04 -28.41 -4.50
N HIS A 202 1.34 -28.17 -4.31
CA HIS A 202 1.89 -27.79 -3.01
C HIS A 202 1.45 -26.38 -2.62
N GLU A 203 0.36 -26.30 -1.86
CA GLU A 203 -0.40 -25.07 -1.58
C GLU A 203 0.45 -24.00 -0.90
N MET A 204 1.18 -24.38 0.15
CA MET A 204 1.99 -23.44 0.93
C MET A 204 3.15 -22.84 0.13
N ALA A 205 3.74 -23.63 -0.78
CA ALA A 205 4.86 -23.15 -1.60
C ALA A 205 4.37 -22.18 -2.67
N ARG A 206 3.22 -22.49 -3.28
CA ARG A 206 2.62 -21.60 -4.28
C ARG A 206 2.18 -20.29 -3.69
N GLN A 207 1.54 -20.33 -2.52
CA GLN A 207 1.12 -19.11 -1.84
C GLN A 207 2.35 -18.26 -1.44
N ALA A 208 3.36 -18.86 -0.82
CA ALA A 208 4.57 -18.12 -0.42
C ALA A 208 5.34 -17.54 -1.62
N LEU A 209 5.39 -18.25 -2.75
CA LEU A 209 5.96 -17.72 -3.98
C LEU A 209 5.15 -16.53 -4.50
N ALA A 210 3.81 -16.63 -4.52
CA ALA A 210 2.94 -15.54 -4.94
C ALA A 210 3.09 -14.29 -4.03
N ASP A 211 3.11 -14.49 -2.72
CA ASP A 211 3.33 -13.43 -1.72
C ASP A 211 4.69 -12.73 -1.95
N MET A 212 5.76 -13.49 -2.16
CA MET A 212 7.10 -12.95 -2.43
C MET A 212 7.16 -12.16 -3.76
N LEU A 213 6.55 -12.69 -4.83
CA LEU A 213 6.47 -12.00 -6.12
C LEU A 213 5.63 -10.71 -6.04
N GLU A 214 4.58 -10.70 -5.24
CA GLU A 214 3.79 -9.49 -4.94
C GLU A 214 4.65 -8.43 -4.24
N GLU A 215 5.45 -8.82 -3.24
CA GLU A 215 6.37 -7.92 -2.54
C GLU A 215 7.46 -7.35 -3.45
N ASP A 216 7.92 -8.14 -4.43
CA ASP A 216 8.91 -7.73 -5.43
C ASP A 216 8.32 -6.90 -6.60
N ASP A 217 7.04 -6.49 -6.51
CA ASP A 217 6.30 -5.77 -7.56
C ASP A 217 6.18 -6.54 -8.90
N ARG A 218 6.37 -7.86 -8.89
CA ARG A 218 6.23 -8.78 -10.05
C ARG A 218 4.79 -9.27 -10.18
N LEU A 219 3.85 -8.32 -10.22
CA LEU A 219 2.41 -8.56 -10.09
C LEU A 219 1.83 -9.56 -11.10
N GLY A 220 2.34 -9.60 -12.34
CA GLY A 220 1.85 -10.53 -13.36
C GLY A 220 2.20 -11.99 -13.06
N GLU A 221 3.40 -12.23 -12.54
CA GLU A 221 3.82 -13.56 -12.08
C GLU A 221 3.08 -13.93 -10.80
N ALA A 222 2.96 -13.01 -9.83
CA ALA A 222 2.17 -13.22 -8.62
C ALA A 222 0.71 -13.58 -8.94
N LEU A 223 0.07 -12.85 -9.87
CA LEU A 223 -1.29 -13.16 -10.33
C LEU A 223 -1.39 -14.57 -10.92
N THR A 224 -0.40 -14.99 -11.71
CA THR A 224 -0.35 -16.34 -12.30
C THR A 224 -0.34 -17.40 -11.19
N GLU A 225 0.48 -17.23 -10.17
CA GLU A 225 0.57 -18.15 -9.04
C GLU A 225 -0.71 -18.17 -8.19
N TYR A 226 -1.30 -17.00 -7.90
CA TYR A 226 -2.57 -16.91 -7.18
C TYR A 226 -3.74 -17.52 -7.96
N VAL A 227 -3.81 -17.32 -9.27
CA VAL A 227 -4.84 -17.94 -10.13
C VAL A 227 -4.69 -19.46 -10.12
N ALA A 228 -3.47 -19.98 -10.24
CA ALA A 228 -3.21 -21.40 -10.14
C ALA A 228 -3.61 -21.95 -8.77
N LEU A 229 -3.24 -21.27 -7.69
CA LEU A 229 -3.64 -21.62 -6.31
C LEU A 229 -5.16 -21.67 -6.15
N ALA A 230 -5.87 -20.62 -6.57
CA ALA A 230 -7.32 -20.54 -6.50
C ALA A 230 -8.02 -21.65 -7.32
N ALA A 231 -7.40 -22.08 -8.44
CA ALA A 231 -7.96 -23.10 -9.32
C ALA A 231 -7.92 -24.51 -8.70
N PHE A 232 -6.82 -24.92 -8.08
CA PHE A 232 -6.73 -26.27 -7.48
C PHE A 232 -7.14 -26.32 -6.01
N ALA A 233 -7.05 -25.21 -5.27
CA ALA A 233 -7.45 -25.10 -3.87
C ALA A 233 -8.62 -24.10 -3.72
N PRO A 234 -9.84 -24.44 -4.17
CA PRO A 234 -10.99 -23.54 -4.12
C PRO A 234 -11.50 -23.24 -2.69
N ALA A 235 -10.94 -23.84 -1.63
CA ALA A 235 -11.15 -23.42 -0.24
C ALA A 235 -10.11 -22.40 0.26
N ASN A 236 -9.03 -22.17 -0.48
CA ASN A 236 -8.02 -21.20 -0.09
C ASN A 236 -8.50 -19.78 -0.45
N ASP A 237 -9.16 -19.14 0.51
CA ASP A 237 -9.65 -17.78 0.35
C ASP A 237 -8.52 -16.74 0.27
N THR A 238 -7.35 -17.00 0.86
CA THR A 238 -6.16 -16.16 0.74
C THR A 238 -5.71 -16.06 -0.72
N GLY A 239 -5.63 -17.19 -1.43
CA GLY A 239 -5.23 -17.23 -2.83
C GLY A 239 -6.19 -16.47 -3.74
N LYS A 240 -7.50 -16.64 -3.53
CA LYS A 240 -8.51 -15.90 -4.31
C LYS A 240 -8.54 -14.41 -3.98
N LEU A 241 -8.32 -14.02 -2.72
CA LEU A 241 -8.15 -12.63 -2.32
C LEU A 241 -6.90 -12.04 -2.99
N GLY A 242 -5.81 -12.81 -3.07
CA GLY A 242 -4.60 -12.48 -3.82
C GLY A 242 -4.88 -12.20 -5.29
N VAL A 243 -5.71 -13.02 -5.97
CA VAL A 243 -6.15 -12.76 -7.36
C VAL A 243 -6.80 -11.38 -7.48
N ALA A 244 -7.80 -11.09 -6.64
CA ALA A 244 -8.51 -9.81 -6.69
C ALA A 244 -7.57 -8.62 -6.43
N ARG A 245 -6.68 -8.77 -5.44
CA ARG A 245 -5.69 -7.74 -5.09
C ARG A 245 -4.71 -7.48 -6.23
N MET A 246 -4.20 -8.53 -6.89
CA MET A 246 -3.28 -8.37 -8.02
C MET A 246 -3.96 -7.71 -9.23
N LEU A 247 -5.20 -8.11 -9.53
CA LEU A 247 -6.01 -7.46 -10.56
C LEU A 247 -6.20 -5.97 -10.24
N ARG A 248 -6.47 -5.62 -8.98
CA ARG A 248 -6.55 -4.20 -8.55
C ARG A 248 -5.21 -3.49 -8.73
N SER A 249 -4.10 -4.05 -8.23
CA SER A 249 -2.76 -3.44 -8.37
C SER A 249 -2.35 -3.25 -9.84
N LEU A 250 -2.79 -4.13 -10.73
CA LEU A 250 -2.64 -4.02 -12.19
C LEU A 250 -3.61 -3.02 -12.85
N GLY A 251 -4.53 -2.40 -12.09
CA GLY A 251 -5.52 -1.45 -12.57
C GLY A 251 -6.74 -2.08 -13.25
N GLN A 252 -6.90 -3.41 -13.17
CA GLN A 252 -8.02 -4.15 -13.73
C GLN A 252 -9.20 -4.21 -12.74
N LEU A 253 -9.73 -3.03 -12.36
CA LEU A 253 -10.72 -2.88 -11.28
C LEU A 253 -12.01 -3.69 -11.51
N ASP A 254 -12.51 -3.76 -12.74
CA ASP A 254 -13.71 -4.54 -13.06
C ASP A 254 -13.49 -6.05 -12.87
N GLN A 255 -12.31 -6.55 -13.27
CA GLN A 255 -11.95 -7.95 -13.06
C GLN A 255 -11.71 -8.24 -11.58
N ALA A 256 -11.07 -7.32 -10.85
CA ALA A 256 -10.89 -7.42 -9.41
C ALA A 256 -12.25 -7.51 -8.68
N ARG A 257 -13.21 -6.66 -9.06
CA ARG A 257 -14.58 -6.70 -8.51
C ARG A 257 -15.27 -8.03 -8.80
N LEU A 258 -15.19 -8.52 -10.04
CA LEU A 258 -15.75 -9.82 -10.42
C LEU A 258 -15.10 -10.98 -9.65
N ALA A 259 -13.78 -10.93 -9.42
CA ALA A 259 -13.07 -11.91 -8.63
C ALA A 259 -13.56 -11.90 -7.17
N MET A 260 -13.78 -10.72 -6.58
CA MET A 260 -14.36 -10.61 -5.25
C MET A 260 -15.80 -11.14 -5.19
N ASP A 261 -16.63 -10.90 -6.19
CA ASP A 261 -18.03 -11.37 -6.21
C ASP A 261 -18.18 -12.89 -6.23
N ARG A 262 -17.15 -13.61 -6.67
CA ARG A 262 -17.07 -15.07 -6.60
C ARG A 262 -16.69 -15.58 -5.20
N LEU A 263 -16.14 -14.73 -4.34
CA LEU A 263 -15.97 -15.00 -2.92
C LEU A 263 -17.32 -14.82 -2.25
N ARG A 264 -18.06 -15.92 -2.05
CA ARG A 264 -19.32 -15.88 -1.29
C ARG A 264 -19.01 -15.29 0.09
N PRO A 265 -19.55 -14.11 0.45
CA PRO A 265 -19.41 -13.65 1.82
C PRO A 265 -20.17 -14.63 2.73
N GLY A 266 -19.57 -15.01 3.86
CA GLY A 266 -20.33 -15.52 4.99
C GLY A 266 -21.27 -14.45 5.55
N LYS A 267 -21.99 -14.73 6.65
CA LYS A 267 -22.80 -13.71 7.35
C LYS A 267 -21.96 -12.51 7.82
N GLU A 268 -20.67 -12.71 8.05
CA GLU A 268 -19.66 -11.68 8.29
C GLU A 268 -18.54 -11.88 7.26
N SER A 269 -18.12 -10.81 6.59
CA SER A 269 -16.96 -10.83 5.70
C SER A 269 -15.70 -10.69 6.57
N PRO A 270 -14.72 -11.61 6.47
CA PRO A 270 -13.44 -11.41 7.13
C PRO A 270 -12.86 -10.03 6.83
N ALA A 271 -12.20 -9.40 7.81
CA ALA A 271 -11.76 -8.01 7.72
C ALA A 271 -10.99 -7.70 6.43
N GLY A 272 -10.04 -8.58 6.04
CA GLY A 272 -9.29 -8.45 4.80
C GLY A 272 -10.13 -8.50 3.51
N MET A 273 -11.24 -9.26 3.46
CA MET A 273 -12.13 -9.27 2.30
C MET A 273 -12.94 -7.97 2.20
N ALA A 274 -13.43 -7.47 3.33
CA ALA A 274 -14.14 -6.19 3.39
C ALA A 274 -13.21 -5.03 3.03
N ALA A 275 -11.95 -5.09 3.49
CA ALA A 275 -10.90 -4.15 3.14
C ALA A 275 -10.65 -4.10 1.64
N GLU A 276 -10.47 -5.26 1.00
CA GLU A 276 -10.18 -5.33 -0.44
C GLU A 276 -11.37 -4.85 -1.27
N ARG A 277 -12.60 -5.24 -0.93
CA ARG A 277 -13.82 -4.69 -1.57
C ARG A 277 -13.91 -3.18 -1.40
N GLY A 278 -13.66 -2.69 -0.19
CA GLY A 278 -13.60 -1.26 0.11
C GLY A 278 -12.59 -0.54 -0.76
N GLN A 279 -11.37 -1.07 -0.89
CA GLN A 279 -10.31 -0.46 -1.67
C GLN A 279 -10.60 -0.48 -3.18
N ILE A 280 -11.12 -1.59 -3.73
CA ILE A 280 -11.57 -1.66 -5.14
C ILE A 280 -12.63 -0.59 -5.41
N ALA A 281 -13.63 -0.47 -4.53
CA ALA A 281 -14.70 0.51 -4.66
C ALA A 281 -14.18 1.94 -4.55
N LEU A 282 -13.29 2.24 -3.59
CA LEU A 282 -12.64 3.54 -3.50
C LEU A 282 -11.87 3.87 -4.77
N GLU A 283 -10.99 3.00 -5.24
CA GLU A 283 -10.19 3.25 -6.46
C GLU A 283 -11.07 3.37 -7.72
N GLY A 284 -12.23 2.71 -7.74
CA GLY A 284 -13.25 2.82 -8.79
C GLY A 284 -14.19 4.04 -8.67
N GLY A 285 -14.08 4.84 -7.60
CA GLY A 285 -14.92 6.03 -7.39
C GLY A 285 -16.26 5.78 -6.68
N ALA A 286 -16.52 4.55 -6.21
CA ALA A 286 -17.77 4.14 -5.57
C ALA A 286 -17.72 4.26 -4.03
N ASP A 287 -17.68 5.49 -3.52
CA ASP A 287 -17.38 5.77 -2.10
C ASP A 287 -18.44 5.25 -1.11
N GLU A 288 -19.72 5.29 -1.49
CA GLU A 288 -20.81 4.72 -0.70
C GLU A 288 -20.73 3.20 -0.62
N GLU A 289 -20.38 2.55 -1.73
CA GLU A 289 -20.18 1.09 -1.77
C GLU A 289 -19.00 0.70 -0.88
N ALA A 290 -17.88 1.44 -0.96
CA ALA A 290 -16.73 1.21 -0.10
C ALA A 290 -17.12 1.25 1.38
N ARG A 291 -17.81 2.30 1.81
CA ARG A 291 -18.28 2.43 3.20
C ARG A 291 -19.26 1.33 3.59
N ARG A 292 -20.09 0.84 2.68
CA ARG A 292 -21.02 -0.29 2.96
C ARG A 292 -20.27 -1.57 3.29
N TRP A 293 -19.22 -1.91 2.54
CA TRP A 293 -18.40 -3.08 2.83
C TRP A 293 -17.63 -2.93 4.14
N LEU A 294 -17.04 -1.76 4.37
CA LEU A 294 -16.23 -1.50 5.55
C LEU A 294 -17.07 -1.47 6.85
N ARG A 295 -18.36 -1.14 6.80
CA ARG A 295 -19.28 -1.24 7.95
C ARG A 295 -19.50 -2.67 8.45
N GLN A 296 -19.09 -3.70 7.71
CA GLN A 296 -19.20 -5.10 8.14
C GLN A 296 -18.10 -5.51 9.11
N VAL A 297 -17.09 -4.65 9.31
CA VAL A 297 -15.98 -4.90 10.22
C VAL A 297 -16.10 -3.94 11.41
N ASP A 298 -16.01 -4.48 12.62
CA ASP A 298 -15.92 -3.66 13.83
C ASP A 298 -14.54 -2.99 13.88
N MET A 299 -14.46 -1.76 13.37
CA MET A 299 -13.23 -0.98 13.34
C MET A 299 -12.69 -0.64 14.74
N ALA A 300 -13.54 -0.67 15.76
CA ALA A 300 -13.12 -0.44 17.14
C ALA A 300 -12.46 -1.67 17.77
N ARG A 301 -12.52 -2.84 17.11
CA ARG A 301 -11.94 -4.11 17.60
C ARG A 301 -10.95 -4.77 16.66
N THR A 302 -11.02 -4.50 15.36
CA THR A 302 -10.10 -5.10 14.39
C THR A 302 -8.64 -4.63 14.55
N SER A 303 -7.69 -5.54 14.34
CA SER A 303 -6.26 -5.25 14.16
C SER A 303 -5.83 -5.38 12.69
N ASP A 304 -6.76 -5.66 11.78
CA ASP A 304 -6.48 -5.80 10.35
C ASP A 304 -6.08 -4.44 9.75
N ALA A 305 -4.80 -4.31 9.44
CA ALA A 305 -4.21 -3.08 8.94
C ALA A 305 -4.81 -2.62 7.59
N ALA A 306 -5.18 -3.57 6.72
CA ALA A 306 -5.79 -3.26 5.44
C ALA A 306 -7.20 -2.69 5.63
N ALA A 307 -8.00 -3.28 6.53
CA ALA A 307 -9.33 -2.81 6.89
C ALA A 307 -9.28 -1.41 7.53
N LEU A 308 -8.39 -1.20 8.51
CA LEU A 308 -8.21 0.11 9.15
C LEU A 308 -7.80 1.18 8.15
N LYS A 309 -6.86 0.87 7.25
CA LYS A 309 -6.42 1.79 6.19
C LYS A 309 -7.56 2.12 5.22
N ALA A 310 -8.25 1.12 4.69
CA ALA A 310 -9.34 1.32 3.75
C ALA A 310 -10.50 2.10 4.38
N ALA A 311 -10.82 1.82 5.64
CA ALA A 311 -11.80 2.58 6.43
C ALA A 311 -11.38 4.02 6.64
N ALA A 312 -10.13 4.27 7.05
CA ALA A 312 -9.62 5.61 7.26
C ALA A 312 -9.66 6.44 5.97
N LEU A 313 -9.26 5.86 4.83
CA LEU A 313 -9.36 6.52 3.52
C LEU A 313 -10.81 6.79 3.12
N ALA A 314 -11.71 5.83 3.30
CA ALA A 314 -13.12 5.99 2.99
C ALA A 314 -13.78 7.09 3.84
N MET A 315 -13.43 7.18 5.13
CA MET A 315 -13.93 8.22 6.02
C MET A 315 -13.34 9.58 5.67
N ALA A 316 -12.04 9.67 5.35
CA ALA A 316 -11.41 10.90 4.89
C ALA A 316 -12.07 11.44 3.60
N ILE A 317 -12.33 10.57 2.62
CA ILE A 317 -13.02 10.93 1.37
C ILE A 317 -14.47 11.36 1.64
N ALA A 318 -15.14 10.72 2.60
CA ALA A 318 -16.50 11.10 3.02
C ALA A 318 -16.56 12.36 3.90
N GLY A 319 -15.43 13.05 4.11
CA GLY A 319 -15.35 14.23 4.98
C GLY A 319 -15.46 13.91 6.48
N LYS A 320 -15.42 12.63 6.87
CA LYS A 320 -15.49 12.15 8.25
C LYS A 320 -14.11 12.06 8.90
N THR A 321 -13.45 13.19 9.01
CA THR A 321 -12.01 13.21 9.24
C THR A 321 -11.62 12.95 10.69
N THR A 322 -12.45 13.31 11.68
CA THR A 322 -12.15 12.93 13.06
C THR A 322 -12.16 11.40 13.20
N VAL A 323 -13.14 10.75 12.56
CA VAL A 323 -13.19 9.28 12.46
C VAL A 323 -11.98 8.73 11.70
N ALA A 324 -11.62 9.33 10.57
CA ALA A 324 -10.46 8.92 9.79
C ALA A 324 -9.14 9.02 10.58
N GLU A 325 -8.95 10.11 11.34
CA GLU A 325 -7.79 10.31 12.20
C GLU A 325 -7.74 9.30 13.35
N GLY A 326 -8.87 9.00 13.98
CA GLY A 326 -8.97 7.94 14.98
C GLY A 326 -8.56 6.58 14.43
N LEU A 327 -9.00 6.26 13.20
CA LEU A 327 -8.63 5.03 12.50
C LEU A 327 -7.14 5.00 12.11
N PHE A 328 -6.58 6.10 11.61
CA PHE A 328 -5.15 6.18 11.31
C PHE A 328 -4.28 6.10 12.57
N ALA A 329 -4.69 6.73 13.67
CA ALA A 329 -4.00 6.64 14.94
C ALA A 329 -4.00 5.20 15.48
N ARG A 330 -5.08 4.45 15.25
CA ARG A 330 -5.15 3.02 15.56
C ARG A 330 -4.19 2.22 14.69
N LEU A 331 -4.22 2.42 13.38
CA LEU A 331 -3.28 1.78 12.46
C LEU A 331 -1.81 2.03 12.88
N ASP A 332 -1.49 3.26 13.29
CA ASP A 332 -0.16 3.63 13.80
C ASP A 332 0.21 2.88 15.08
N ARG A 333 -0.73 2.74 16.02
CA ARG A 333 -0.53 2.00 17.27
C ARG A 333 -0.33 0.51 17.03
N GLU A 334 -1.14 -0.10 16.16
CA GLU A 334 -0.99 -1.52 15.80
C GLU A 334 0.39 -1.77 15.18
N HIS A 335 0.80 -0.90 14.25
CA HIS A 335 2.12 -0.98 13.64
C HIS A 335 3.25 -0.77 14.66
N SER A 336 3.13 0.22 15.55
CA SER A 336 4.13 0.50 16.59
C SER A 336 4.25 -0.65 17.59
N THR A 337 3.12 -1.25 17.97
CA THR A 337 3.07 -2.43 18.86
C THR A 337 3.75 -3.61 18.20
N TRP A 338 3.45 -3.88 16.92
CA TRP A 338 4.12 -4.92 16.15
C TRP A 338 5.63 -4.69 16.07
N ALA A 339 6.08 -3.47 15.73
CA ALA A 339 7.50 -3.13 15.63
C ALA A 339 8.21 -3.29 16.98
N ARG A 340 7.57 -2.88 18.07
CA ARG A 340 8.09 -3.06 19.44
C ARG A 340 8.20 -4.53 19.81
N ILE A 341 7.23 -5.36 19.46
CA ILE A 341 7.30 -6.81 19.65
C ILE A 341 8.50 -7.39 18.91
N GLN A 342 8.71 -7.01 17.64
CA GLN A 342 9.85 -7.49 16.84
C GLN A 342 11.20 -7.06 17.44
N GLU A 343 11.33 -5.80 17.87
CA GLU A 343 12.53 -5.29 18.53
C GLU A 343 12.82 -6.06 19.83
N LEU A 344 11.81 -6.25 20.69
CA LEU A 344 11.96 -6.97 21.96
C LEU A 344 12.37 -8.43 21.71
N GLN A 345 11.76 -9.09 20.72
CA GLN A 345 12.14 -10.44 20.31
C GLN A 345 13.60 -10.50 19.83
N PHE A 346 14.03 -9.53 19.01
CA PHE A 346 15.42 -9.44 18.54
C PHE A 346 16.41 -9.21 19.68
N ARG A 347 16.11 -8.28 20.59
CA ARG A 347 16.93 -7.97 21.76
C ARG A 347 17.09 -9.18 22.67
N LEU A 348 16.00 -9.90 22.95
CA LEU A 348 16.02 -11.09 23.81
C LEU A 348 16.73 -12.30 23.17
N ALA A 349 16.82 -12.34 21.84
CA ALA A 349 17.52 -13.40 21.12
C ALA A 349 19.03 -13.16 21.01
N THR A 350 19.47 -11.90 20.92
CA THR A 350 20.87 -11.52 20.64
C THR A 350 21.64 -10.97 21.85
N GLY A 351 20.94 -10.61 22.93
CA GLY A 351 21.52 -9.99 24.12
C GLY A 351 21.67 -10.88 25.36
N LEU A 352 22.18 -10.29 26.43
CA LEU A 352 22.15 -10.87 27.78
C LEU A 352 20.69 -10.99 28.29
N PRO A 353 20.41 -11.88 29.25
CA PRO A 353 19.08 -12.01 29.84
C PRO A 353 18.53 -10.66 30.33
N ASP A 354 17.39 -10.25 29.77
CA ASP A 354 16.71 -9.00 30.11
C ASP A 354 15.27 -9.30 30.61
N PRO A 355 15.07 -9.44 31.93
CA PRO A 355 13.77 -9.73 32.50
C PRO A 355 12.72 -8.67 32.16
N LYS A 356 13.11 -7.40 32.05
CA LYS A 356 12.20 -6.29 31.74
C LYS A 356 11.68 -6.38 30.32
N ALA A 357 12.57 -6.63 29.35
CA ALA A 357 12.18 -6.85 27.96
C ALA A 357 11.31 -8.10 27.81
N ALA A 358 11.59 -9.17 28.57
CA ALA A 358 10.78 -10.38 28.57
C ALA A 358 9.38 -10.14 29.17
N ASP A 359 9.27 -9.37 30.25
CA ASP A 359 7.98 -8.95 30.84
C ASP A 359 7.17 -8.07 29.90
N GLU A 360 7.82 -7.12 29.24
CA GLU A 360 7.17 -6.24 28.25
C GLU A 360 6.64 -7.04 27.06
N LEU A 361 7.46 -7.93 26.49
CA LEU A 361 7.04 -8.82 25.42
C LEU A 361 5.85 -9.68 25.85
N ARG A 362 5.87 -10.26 27.06
CA ARG A 362 4.74 -11.02 27.61
C ARG A 362 3.46 -10.19 27.70
N ARG A 363 3.55 -8.95 28.16
CA ARG A 363 2.40 -8.04 28.22
C ARG A 363 1.85 -7.73 26.82
N LEU A 364 2.72 -7.32 25.89
CA LEU A 364 2.30 -6.93 24.53
C LEU A 364 1.73 -8.09 23.70
N THR A 365 2.17 -9.32 23.98
CA THR A 365 1.69 -10.55 23.31
C THR A 365 0.56 -11.26 24.07
N SER A 366 0.14 -10.71 25.22
CA SER A 366 -0.92 -11.32 26.01
C SER A 366 -2.29 -11.16 25.34
N PRO A 367 -3.18 -12.17 25.44
CA PRO A 367 -4.56 -12.05 24.95
C PRO A 367 -5.34 -10.89 25.58
N GLU A 368 -4.95 -10.46 26.78
CA GLU A 368 -5.56 -9.36 27.51
C GLU A 368 -5.19 -7.98 26.94
N ALA A 369 -4.00 -7.83 26.36
CA ALA A 369 -3.62 -6.60 25.63
C ALA A 369 -4.51 -6.38 24.40
N SER A 370 -5.01 -7.46 23.79
CA SER A 370 -5.96 -7.41 22.65
C SER A 370 -7.41 -7.08 23.08
N ARG A 371 -7.70 -7.03 24.39
CA ARG A 371 -9.03 -6.71 24.95
C ARG A 371 -9.20 -5.24 25.35
N LEU A 372 -8.27 -4.35 25.01
CA LEU A 372 -8.51 -2.91 25.15
C LEU A 372 -9.87 -2.59 24.50
N GLY A 373 -10.79 -2.04 25.28
CA GLY A 373 -12.19 -1.84 24.89
C GLY A 373 -12.33 -1.00 23.61
N PRO A 374 -13.53 -0.99 23.00
CA PRO A 374 -13.75 -0.28 21.74
C PRO A 374 -13.28 1.17 21.89
N GLU A 375 -12.32 1.54 21.03
CA GLU A 375 -11.72 2.86 21.09
C GLU A 375 -12.67 3.89 20.47
N ARG A 376 -12.76 5.07 21.09
CA ARG A 376 -13.58 6.15 20.53
C ARG A 376 -12.89 6.67 19.28
N LEU A 377 -13.48 6.37 18.13
CA LEU A 377 -13.02 6.89 16.83
C LEU A 377 -13.29 8.41 16.68
N GLY A 378 -13.99 9.03 17.65
CA GLY A 378 -14.42 10.42 17.59
C GLY A 378 -15.71 10.60 16.81
N GLU A 379 -16.26 11.82 16.85
CA GLU A 379 -17.48 12.20 16.15
C GLU A 379 -17.22 13.51 15.40
N ASP A 380 -17.62 13.56 14.13
CA ASP A 380 -17.56 14.80 13.37
C ASP A 380 -18.65 15.76 13.87
N ARG A 381 -18.29 17.02 14.02
CA ARG A 381 -19.19 18.12 14.43
C ARG A 381 -19.08 19.25 13.42
N PRO A 382 -20.14 20.07 13.22
CA PRO A 382 -20.05 21.25 12.38
C PRO A 382 -18.85 22.11 12.79
N ALA A 383 -18.04 22.53 11.82
CA ALA A 383 -16.92 23.41 12.08
C ALA A 383 -17.41 24.80 12.51
N ALA A 384 -16.87 25.34 13.60
CA ALA A 384 -17.17 26.68 14.07
C ALA A 384 -16.18 27.74 13.52
N SER A 385 -15.11 27.31 12.84
CA SER A 385 -14.11 28.18 12.24
C SER A 385 -13.49 27.60 10.96
N ALA A 386 -12.83 28.44 10.16
CA ALA A 386 -12.10 28.00 8.97
C ALA A 386 -10.95 27.02 9.31
N ALA A 387 -10.29 27.21 10.46
CA ALA A 387 -9.24 26.31 10.93
C ALA A 387 -9.78 24.92 11.30
N GLU A 388 -10.94 24.86 11.97
CA GLU A 388 -11.62 23.60 12.25
C GLU A 388 -12.12 22.94 10.97
N LEU A 389 -12.68 23.73 10.04
CA LEU A 389 -13.12 23.23 8.73
C LEU A 389 -11.94 22.65 7.94
N TYR A 390 -10.77 23.30 7.99
CA TYR A 390 -9.54 22.81 7.39
C TYR A 390 -9.03 21.53 8.06
N ALA A 391 -8.98 21.49 9.39
CA ALA A 391 -8.61 20.29 10.13
C ALA A 391 -9.53 19.12 9.75
N GLN A 392 -10.83 19.37 9.63
CA GLN A 392 -11.87 18.39 9.27
C GLN A 392 -11.88 17.97 7.79
N HIS A 393 -11.38 18.75 6.84
CA HIS A 393 -11.46 18.35 5.42
C HIS A 393 -10.11 18.19 4.74
N CYS A 394 -9.05 18.80 5.26
CA CYS A 394 -7.73 18.82 4.65
C CYS A 394 -6.65 18.23 5.57
N GLY A 395 -6.81 18.34 6.89
CA GLY A 395 -5.78 17.98 7.90
C GLY A 395 -5.32 16.52 7.86
N GLY A 396 -6.22 15.58 7.59
CA GLY A 396 -5.88 14.15 7.50
C GLY A 396 -4.83 13.84 6.41
N CYS A 397 -4.84 14.59 5.31
CA CYS A 397 -3.92 14.45 4.18
C CYS A 397 -2.78 15.47 4.22
N HIS A 398 -3.11 16.75 4.42
CA HIS A 398 -2.15 17.86 4.36
C HIS A 398 -1.52 18.21 5.71
N GLY A 399 -1.94 17.56 6.80
CA GLY A 399 -1.52 17.87 8.17
C GLY A 399 -2.32 19.05 8.73
N VAL A 400 -2.58 19.06 10.04
CA VAL A 400 -3.32 20.16 10.69
C VAL A 400 -2.60 21.52 10.59
N ARG A 401 -1.28 21.51 10.38
CA ARG A 401 -0.45 22.71 10.13
C ARG A 401 -0.27 23.02 8.64
N GLY A 402 -0.84 22.19 7.75
CA GLY A 402 -0.64 22.27 6.30
C GLY A 402 0.76 21.91 5.83
N ASP A 403 1.53 21.14 6.59
CA ASP A 403 2.93 20.78 6.29
C ASP A 403 3.08 19.57 5.34
N GLY A 404 1.98 19.07 4.78
CA GLY A 404 1.95 17.89 3.91
C GLY A 404 2.18 16.57 4.63
N LYS A 405 2.22 16.56 5.98
CA LYS A 405 2.54 15.38 6.81
C LYS A 405 1.31 14.83 7.54
N GLY A 406 0.13 14.99 6.97
CA GLY A 406 -1.08 14.33 7.48
C GLY A 406 -0.91 12.81 7.55
N ARG A 407 -1.62 12.14 8.46
CA ARG A 407 -1.45 10.68 8.67
C ARG A 407 -1.70 9.87 7.40
N ALA A 408 -2.59 10.34 6.53
CA ALA A 408 -2.85 9.71 5.24
C ALA A 408 -1.69 9.89 4.23
N ALA A 409 -0.88 10.96 4.34
CA ALA A 409 0.10 11.37 3.34
C ALA A 409 1.10 10.27 2.96
N ARG A 410 1.47 9.40 3.90
CA ARG A 410 2.38 8.28 3.64
C ARG A 410 1.80 7.24 2.66
N HIS A 411 0.47 7.16 2.54
CA HIS A 411 -0.25 6.19 1.72
C HIS A 411 -0.71 6.72 0.35
N LEU A 412 -0.47 7.99 0.05
CA LEU A 412 -0.93 8.65 -1.17
C LEU A 412 0.23 8.92 -2.13
N PHE A 413 -0.05 8.77 -3.42
CA PHE A 413 0.82 9.24 -4.49
C PHE A 413 0.02 10.04 -5.53
N PRO A 414 0.45 11.28 -5.88
CA PRO A 414 1.58 12.01 -5.32
C PRO A 414 1.36 12.36 -3.84
N LYS A 415 2.44 12.72 -3.14
CA LYS A 415 2.33 13.23 -1.77
C LYS A 415 1.47 14.50 -1.74
N PRO A 416 0.63 14.69 -0.70
CA PRO A 416 -0.09 15.93 -0.46
C PRO A 416 0.84 17.15 -0.46
N ARG A 417 0.31 18.31 -0.85
CA ARG A 417 1.04 19.58 -0.84
C ARG A 417 1.34 20.01 0.60
N ASP A 418 2.59 20.34 0.90
CA ASP A 418 2.91 21.20 2.03
C ASP A 418 2.56 22.63 1.62
N PHE A 419 1.52 23.20 2.20
CA PHE A 419 1.08 24.56 1.93
C PHE A 419 1.99 25.61 2.56
N ARG A 420 2.82 25.26 3.54
CA ARG A 420 3.67 26.21 4.29
C ARG A 420 4.86 26.65 3.46
N THR A 421 5.54 25.70 2.82
CA THR A 421 6.78 25.95 2.04
C THR A 421 6.59 25.79 0.54
N GLU A 422 5.43 25.26 0.20
CA GLU A 422 4.94 24.85 -1.10
C GLU A 422 4.57 25.89 -2.16
N SER A 423 5.01 25.80 -3.42
CA SER A 423 4.35 26.54 -4.50
C SER A 423 2.97 25.95 -4.84
N PHE A 424 1.96 26.82 -5.04
CA PHE A 424 0.68 26.42 -5.61
C PHE A 424 0.81 26.17 -7.12
N ARG A 425 0.42 24.97 -7.59
CA ARG A 425 0.65 24.55 -8.98
C ARG A 425 -0.36 25.08 -9.99
N LEU A 426 -1.48 25.64 -9.54
CA LEU A 426 -2.62 26.05 -10.37
C LEU A 426 -2.99 27.53 -10.16
N PRO A 427 -2.07 28.50 -10.27
CA PRO A 427 -2.38 29.92 -10.08
C PRO A 427 -3.15 30.50 -11.27
N GLY A 428 -3.94 31.55 -11.03
CA GLY A 428 -4.69 32.28 -12.04
C GLY A 428 -4.16 33.69 -12.32
N ALA A 429 -3.20 34.19 -11.53
CA ALA A 429 -2.62 35.52 -11.67
C ALA A 429 -1.29 35.52 -12.44
N VAL A 430 -0.98 36.63 -13.12
CA VAL A 430 0.22 36.79 -13.97
C VAL A 430 1.53 36.64 -13.18
N ASN A 431 1.56 37.04 -11.90
CA ASN A 431 2.72 36.85 -11.04
C ASN A 431 2.86 35.40 -10.52
N ARG A 432 2.01 34.47 -10.96
CA ARG A 432 2.00 33.04 -10.60
C ARG A 432 1.71 32.75 -9.12
N VAL A 433 1.19 33.73 -8.39
CA VAL A 433 0.70 33.56 -7.02
C VAL A 433 -0.78 33.19 -7.06
N ALA A 434 -1.17 32.17 -6.31
CA ALA A 434 -2.55 31.71 -6.27
C ALA A 434 -3.45 32.70 -5.52
N SER A 435 -4.62 32.97 -6.08
CA SER A 435 -5.69 33.73 -5.46
C SER A 435 -6.60 32.85 -4.60
N LEU A 436 -7.51 33.49 -3.85
CA LEU A 436 -8.57 32.79 -3.12
C LEU A 436 -9.39 31.91 -4.07
N ASP A 437 -9.80 32.47 -5.21
CA ASP A 437 -10.62 31.77 -6.21
C ASP A 437 -9.90 30.58 -6.82
N ASP A 438 -8.58 30.69 -7.05
CA ASP A 438 -7.78 29.58 -7.56
C ASP A 438 -7.80 28.39 -6.58
N VAL A 439 -7.59 28.66 -5.29
CA VAL A 439 -7.60 27.62 -4.26
C VAL A 439 -9.01 27.06 -4.06
N ALA A 440 -10.04 27.92 -4.05
CA ALA A 440 -11.43 27.48 -3.93
C ALA A 440 -11.86 26.59 -5.10
N LEU A 441 -11.43 26.91 -6.33
CA LEU A 441 -11.68 26.09 -7.52
C LEU A 441 -10.99 24.73 -7.44
N VAL A 442 -9.76 24.68 -6.91
CA VAL A 442 -9.06 23.41 -6.65
C VAL A 442 -9.77 22.58 -5.59
N VAL A 443 -10.30 23.20 -4.51
CA VAL A 443 -11.10 22.50 -3.51
C VAL A 443 -12.39 21.97 -4.13
N GLN A 444 -13.09 22.78 -4.93
CA GLN A 444 -14.32 22.41 -5.61
C GLN A 444 -14.14 21.20 -6.53
N ARG A 445 -13.09 21.20 -7.36
CA ARG A 445 -12.87 20.19 -8.40
C ARG A 445 -11.99 19.02 -7.95
N GLY A 446 -11.24 19.20 -6.86
CA GLY A 446 -10.10 18.35 -6.54
C GLY A 446 -8.98 18.51 -7.57
N VAL A 447 -8.06 17.54 -7.58
CA VAL A 447 -6.96 17.48 -8.55
C VAL A 447 -7.04 16.17 -9.34
N SER A 448 -7.51 16.28 -10.58
CA SER A 448 -7.72 15.15 -11.49
C SER A 448 -6.47 14.27 -11.65
N GLY A 449 -6.65 12.97 -11.48
CA GLY A 449 -5.57 11.97 -11.51
C GLY A 449 -4.78 11.83 -10.21
N THR A 450 -5.26 12.39 -9.10
CA THR A 450 -4.71 12.23 -7.75
C THR A 450 -5.79 11.77 -6.76
N SER A 451 -5.40 11.49 -5.51
CA SER A 451 -6.32 11.15 -4.42
C SER A 451 -7.14 12.34 -3.90
N MET A 452 -6.78 13.58 -4.28
CA MET A 452 -7.50 14.78 -3.87
C MET A 452 -8.77 14.92 -4.72
N ARG A 453 -9.91 14.43 -4.20
CA ARG A 453 -11.22 14.51 -4.85
C ARG A 453 -11.88 15.87 -4.73
N ALA A 454 -12.95 16.04 -5.50
CA ALA A 454 -13.82 17.21 -5.45
C ALA A 454 -14.57 17.30 -4.12
N TYR A 455 -14.54 18.48 -3.49
CA TYR A 455 -15.35 18.82 -2.32
C TYR A 455 -16.59 19.63 -2.77
N ALA A 456 -17.28 19.10 -3.79
CA ALA A 456 -18.46 19.73 -4.38
C ALA A 456 -19.67 19.76 -3.42
N PHE A 457 -19.65 18.95 -2.36
CA PHE A 457 -20.70 18.89 -1.34
C PHE A 457 -20.65 20.06 -0.34
N LEU A 458 -19.52 20.77 -0.24
CA LEU A 458 -19.41 21.97 0.59
C LEU A 458 -20.15 23.14 -0.06
N SER A 459 -20.57 24.13 0.72
CA SER A 459 -21.06 25.41 0.24
C SER A 459 -19.95 26.27 -0.38
N ASP A 460 -20.31 27.32 -1.11
CA ASP A 460 -19.33 28.28 -1.63
C ASP A 460 -18.61 29.02 -0.50
N GLU A 461 -19.34 29.35 0.58
CA GLU A 461 -18.79 29.98 1.77
C GLU A 461 -17.77 29.08 2.48
N GLU A 462 -18.07 27.79 2.66
CA GLU A 462 -17.14 26.83 3.25
C GLU A 462 -15.88 26.64 2.39
N ARG A 463 -16.03 26.58 1.05
CA ARG A 463 -14.89 26.51 0.14
C ARG A 463 -14.01 27.76 0.21
N ALA A 464 -14.63 28.95 0.28
CA ALA A 464 -13.91 30.20 0.43
C ALA A 464 -13.17 30.26 1.78
N ALA A 465 -13.80 29.80 2.87
CA ALA A 465 -13.17 29.70 4.18
C ALA A 465 -11.96 28.76 4.17
N LEU A 466 -12.09 27.57 3.55
CA LEU A 466 -10.97 26.62 3.38
C LEU A 466 -9.84 27.23 2.55
N ALA A 467 -10.17 27.90 1.44
CA ALA A 467 -9.19 28.57 0.60
C ALA A 467 -8.43 29.67 1.37
N GLY A 468 -9.16 30.47 2.15
CA GLY A 468 -8.59 31.48 3.04
C GLY A 468 -7.63 30.88 4.06
N GLU A 469 -8.01 29.77 4.69
CA GLU A 469 -7.17 29.09 5.68
C GLU A 469 -5.90 28.48 5.05
N VAL A 470 -6.02 27.87 3.87
CA VAL A 470 -4.85 27.39 3.11
C VAL A 470 -3.86 28.51 2.79
N LEU A 471 -4.36 29.68 2.35
CA LEU A 471 -3.53 30.85 2.07
C LEU A 471 -2.93 31.46 3.36
N ARG A 472 -3.65 31.40 4.49
CA ARG A 472 -3.15 31.81 5.81
C ARG A 472 -1.98 30.92 6.25
N LEU A 473 -2.12 29.60 6.13
CA LEU A 473 -1.07 28.63 6.43
C LEU A 473 0.18 28.83 5.56
N HIS A 474 -0.01 29.19 4.28
CA HIS A 474 1.10 29.52 3.40
C HIS A 474 1.88 30.77 3.85
N ARG A 475 1.17 31.86 4.20
CA ARG A 475 1.80 33.07 4.75
C ARG A 475 2.55 32.80 6.05
N GLU A 476 1.95 32.00 6.93
CA GLU A 476 2.56 31.58 8.19
C GLU A 476 3.83 30.75 7.97
N GLY A 477 3.78 29.78 7.05
CA GLY A 477 4.94 28.97 6.69
C GLY A 477 6.10 29.78 6.12
N LEU A 478 5.80 30.69 5.19
CA LEU A 478 6.80 31.58 4.61
C LEU A 478 7.43 32.51 5.66
N ARG A 479 6.63 33.04 6.59
CA ARG A 479 7.11 33.85 7.71
C ARG A 479 8.09 33.07 8.59
N GLU A 480 7.71 31.87 9.02
CA GLU A 480 8.57 31.02 9.84
C GLU A 480 9.87 30.64 9.11
N GLN A 481 9.79 30.34 7.81
CA GLN A 481 10.96 30.03 7.00
C GLN A 481 11.94 31.20 6.93
N LEU A 482 11.43 32.43 6.71
CA LEU A 482 12.27 33.64 6.68
C LEU A 482 12.90 33.90 8.06
N GLN A 483 12.14 33.76 9.14
CA GLN A 483 12.66 33.92 10.50
C GLN A 483 13.76 32.90 10.81
N GLU A 484 13.58 31.63 10.42
CA GLU A 484 14.59 30.59 10.64
C GLU A 484 15.85 30.83 9.80
N GLN A 485 15.69 31.30 8.56
CA GLN A 485 16.82 31.67 7.71
C GLN A 485 17.64 32.82 8.32
N LEU A 486 16.99 33.92 8.71
CA LEU A 486 17.65 35.07 9.33
C LEU A 486 18.37 34.68 10.63
N LYS A 487 17.73 33.85 11.47
CA LYS A 487 18.38 33.30 12.68
C LYS A 487 19.64 32.52 12.36
N ARG A 488 19.59 31.67 11.32
CA ARG A 488 20.73 30.85 10.91
C ARG A 488 21.88 31.68 10.34
N GLU A 489 21.55 32.78 9.68
CA GLU A 489 22.50 33.75 9.13
C GLU A 489 22.97 34.77 10.18
N GLU A 490 22.48 34.67 11.43
CA GLU A 490 22.75 35.60 12.54
C GLU A 490 22.36 37.06 12.22
N GLU A 491 21.38 37.24 11.34
CA GLU A 491 20.83 38.53 10.92
C GLU A 491 19.71 39.02 11.85
N GLU A 492 19.50 40.33 11.89
CA GLU A 492 18.41 40.92 12.69
C GLU A 492 17.03 40.57 12.13
N ILE A 493 16.11 40.19 13.01
CA ILE A 493 14.73 39.83 12.62
C ILE A 493 13.84 41.08 12.68
N ASP A 494 13.71 41.81 11.58
CA ASP A 494 12.69 42.85 11.42
C ASP A 494 11.34 42.23 10.99
N ALA A 495 10.38 42.20 11.92
CA ALA A 495 9.04 41.70 11.66
C ALA A 495 8.32 42.46 10.53
N ALA A 496 8.51 43.78 10.41
CA ALA A 496 7.86 44.59 9.38
C ALA A 496 8.46 44.32 7.99
N GLU A 497 9.77 44.07 7.90
CA GLU A 497 10.40 43.59 6.68
C GLU A 497 9.89 42.21 6.26
N ILE A 498 9.81 41.27 7.20
CA ILE A 498 9.26 39.93 6.93
C ILE A 498 7.84 40.02 6.41
N GLU A 499 6.97 40.82 7.04
CA GLU A 499 5.59 41.00 6.55
C GLU A 499 5.55 41.59 5.15
N ARG A 500 6.41 42.55 4.82
CA ARG A 500 6.49 43.10 3.45
C ARG A 500 6.90 42.03 2.44
N ILE A 501 7.88 41.19 2.75
CA ILE A 501 8.32 40.09 1.89
C ILE A 501 7.21 39.04 1.74
N VAL A 502 6.57 38.65 2.85
CA VAL A 502 5.45 37.70 2.84
C VAL A 502 4.28 38.24 2.00
N ALA A 503 3.90 39.50 2.19
CA ALA A 503 2.85 40.13 1.39
C ALA A 503 3.23 40.16 -0.10
N ALA A 504 4.47 40.53 -0.44
CA ALA A 504 4.92 40.57 -1.83
C ALA A 504 4.90 39.18 -2.51
N ARG A 505 5.24 38.11 -1.76
CA ARG A 505 5.29 36.73 -2.27
C ARG A 505 3.93 36.02 -2.28
N THR A 506 2.95 36.49 -1.50
CA THR A 506 1.65 35.81 -1.31
C THR A 506 0.44 36.61 -1.76
N THR A 507 0.64 37.83 -2.27
CA THR A 507 -0.45 38.63 -2.87
C THR A 507 -0.57 38.31 -4.36
N PRO A 508 -1.73 37.81 -4.82
CA PRO A 508 -1.95 37.57 -6.24
C PRO A 508 -1.90 38.88 -7.02
N GLY A 509 -1.26 38.84 -8.19
CA GLY A 509 -1.24 39.95 -9.13
C GLY A 509 -2.56 40.05 -9.91
N LYS A 510 -2.53 40.80 -11.02
CA LYS A 510 -3.68 40.86 -11.93
C LYS A 510 -4.02 39.46 -12.45
N PRO A 511 -5.32 39.08 -12.51
CA PRO A 511 -5.73 37.84 -13.17
C PRO A 511 -5.18 37.77 -14.59
N LEU A 512 -4.73 36.58 -15.01
CA LEU A 512 -4.31 36.36 -16.39
C LEU A 512 -5.54 36.52 -17.31
N PRO A 513 -5.51 37.46 -18.28
CA PRO A 513 -6.52 37.51 -19.33
C PRO A 513 -6.43 36.24 -20.16
N VAL A 514 -7.50 35.46 -20.21
CA VAL A 514 -7.57 34.26 -21.04
C VAL A 514 -8.38 34.59 -22.30
N PRO A 515 -7.81 34.42 -23.50
CA PRO A 515 -8.55 34.65 -24.74
C PRO A 515 -9.65 33.62 -24.92
N LEU A 516 -10.66 33.94 -25.73
CA LEU A 516 -11.62 32.94 -26.18
C LEU A 516 -10.92 31.91 -27.06
N ILE A 517 -10.97 30.63 -26.68
CA ILE A 517 -10.41 29.53 -27.46
C ILE A 517 -11.57 28.79 -28.11
N GLY A 518 -11.67 28.94 -29.44
CA GLY A 518 -12.74 28.36 -30.23
C GLY A 518 -12.77 26.82 -30.27
N PRO A 519 -13.73 26.24 -31.02
CA PRO A 519 -13.75 24.80 -31.27
C PRO A 519 -12.46 24.33 -31.99
N PRO A 520 -12.22 23.01 -32.08
CA PRO A 520 -11.07 22.47 -32.80
C PRO A 520 -10.95 23.02 -34.23
N ASP A 521 -9.79 23.60 -34.56
CA ASP A 521 -9.49 24.18 -35.86
C ASP A 521 -8.25 23.49 -36.47
N PRO A 522 -8.36 22.72 -37.58
CA PRO A 522 -7.24 21.93 -38.10
C PRO A 522 -5.99 22.74 -38.48
N PRO A 523 -6.10 23.92 -39.13
CA PRO A 523 -4.96 24.82 -39.32
C PRO A 523 -4.29 25.27 -38.01
N ALA A 524 -5.07 25.68 -36.99
CA ALA A 524 -4.53 26.02 -35.66
C ALA A 524 -3.82 24.83 -35.00
N ILE A 525 -4.39 23.63 -35.09
CA ILE A 525 -3.78 22.40 -34.57
C ILE A 525 -2.45 22.12 -35.27
N ALA A 526 -2.37 22.30 -36.60
CA ALA A 526 -1.14 22.10 -37.36
C ALA A 526 -0.04 23.11 -36.94
N ARG A 527 -0.39 24.39 -36.80
CA ARG A 527 0.54 25.41 -36.28
C ARG A 527 0.94 25.13 -34.84
N GLY A 528 0.00 24.69 -34.00
CA GLY A 528 0.22 24.32 -32.61
C GLY A 528 1.17 23.14 -32.45
N LYS A 529 1.13 22.16 -33.36
CA LYS A 529 2.09 21.07 -33.42
C LYS A 529 3.52 21.56 -33.67
N GLU A 530 3.67 22.55 -34.53
CA GLU A 530 4.98 23.18 -34.74
C GLU A 530 5.43 23.92 -33.48
N GLN A 531 4.54 24.74 -32.87
CA GLN A 531 4.85 25.43 -31.61
C GLN A 531 5.25 24.46 -30.49
N TYR A 532 4.61 23.29 -30.40
CA TYR A 532 4.93 22.26 -29.42
C TYR A 532 6.39 21.79 -29.52
N ARG A 533 6.96 21.75 -30.74
CA ARG A 533 8.37 21.43 -30.95
C ARG A 533 9.27 22.62 -30.71
N THR A 534 8.93 23.78 -31.29
CA THR A 534 9.73 25.01 -31.18
C THR A 534 9.88 25.47 -29.72
N LEU A 535 8.82 25.34 -28.92
CA LEU A 535 8.82 25.66 -27.48
C LEU A 535 9.41 24.54 -26.61
N GLY A 536 9.88 23.44 -27.21
CA GLY A 536 10.56 22.35 -26.52
C GLY A 536 9.65 21.44 -25.67
N CYS A 537 8.32 21.47 -25.86
CA CYS A 537 7.39 20.64 -25.10
C CYS A 537 7.67 19.13 -25.32
N ALA A 538 8.08 18.76 -26.55
CA ALA A 538 8.43 17.39 -26.92
C ALA A 538 9.60 16.81 -26.11
N ASN A 539 10.49 17.64 -25.56
CA ASN A 539 11.64 17.18 -24.77
C ASN A 539 11.23 16.46 -23.48
N CYS A 540 10.05 16.80 -22.94
CA CYS A 540 9.49 16.16 -21.75
C CYS A 540 8.25 15.32 -22.08
N HIS A 541 7.35 15.83 -22.92
CA HIS A 541 6.08 15.17 -23.21
C HIS A 541 6.16 14.19 -24.40
N GLY A 542 7.30 14.08 -25.09
CA GLY A 542 7.46 13.29 -26.32
C GLY A 542 6.74 13.92 -27.52
N ASP A 543 7.09 13.53 -28.74
CA ASP A 543 6.42 14.01 -29.96
C ASP A 543 4.94 13.62 -30.03
N ASP A 544 4.57 12.52 -29.37
CA ASP A 544 3.21 11.98 -29.35
C ASP A 544 2.39 12.41 -28.11
N GLY A 545 2.99 13.19 -27.21
CA GLY A 545 2.35 13.70 -25.99
C GLY A 545 2.22 12.70 -24.84
N ARG A 546 2.77 11.48 -24.94
CA ARG A 546 2.62 10.46 -23.90
C ARG A 546 3.60 10.62 -22.73
N GLY A 547 4.63 11.45 -22.87
CA GLY A 547 5.65 11.66 -21.85
C GLY A 547 6.55 10.44 -21.67
N THR A 548 7.38 10.13 -22.66
CA THR A 548 8.43 9.11 -22.53
C THR A 548 9.63 9.70 -21.80
N GLY A 549 9.69 9.40 -20.50
CA GLY A 549 10.53 10.04 -19.49
C GLY A 549 11.96 9.52 -19.42
N ASP A 550 12.76 9.75 -20.46
CA ASP A 550 14.21 9.59 -20.34
C ASP A 550 14.81 10.72 -19.48
N THR A 551 14.11 11.87 -19.41
CA THR A 551 14.50 12.99 -18.55
C THR A 551 13.80 12.91 -17.19
N PRO A 552 14.52 12.58 -16.11
CA PRO A 552 13.94 12.57 -14.77
C PRO A 552 13.57 13.99 -14.36
N CYS A 553 12.31 14.15 -13.96
CA CYS A 553 11.72 15.43 -13.59
C CYS A 553 11.44 15.46 -12.09
N TYR A 554 11.89 16.50 -11.40
CA TYR A 554 11.73 16.65 -9.95
C TYR A 554 11.04 17.97 -9.62
N ASP A 555 10.18 17.96 -8.61
CA ASP A 555 9.60 19.19 -8.07
C ASP A 555 10.56 19.92 -7.12
N GLU A 556 10.14 21.07 -6.59
CA GLU A 556 10.94 21.93 -5.69
C GLU A 556 11.34 21.28 -4.35
N ARG A 557 10.84 20.08 -4.03
CA ARG A 557 11.28 19.26 -2.88
C ARG A 557 12.14 18.07 -3.30
N GLY A 558 12.52 17.99 -4.57
CA GLY A 558 13.25 16.85 -5.11
C GLY A 558 12.40 15.58 -5.25
N ARG A 559 11.05 15.68 -5.19
CA ARG A 559 10.19 14.52 -5.42
C ARG A 559 9.98 14.32 -6.91
N VAL A 560 9.89 13.07 -7.34
CA VAL A 560 9.59 12.73 -8.74
C VAL A 560 8.28 13.37 -9.18
N CYS A 561 8.34 14.11 -10.28
CA CYS A 561 7.24 14.84 -10.87
C CYS A 561 7.28 14.66 -12.40
N PRO A 562 6.88 13.48 -12.91
CA PRO A 562 6.98 13.20 -14.33
C PRO A 562 6.05 14.10 -15.16
N PRO A 563 6.39 14.34 -16.45
CA PRO A 563 5.52 15.03 -17.37
C PRO A 563 4.20 14.26 -17.52
N ARG A 564 3.11 15.01 -17.75
CA ARG A 564 1.78 14.42 -17.90
C ARG A 564 1.67 13.72 -19.25
N ASP A 565 1.10 12.51 -19.28
CA ASP A 565 0.59 11.91 -20.50
C ASP A 565 -0.64 12.71 -20.97
N LEU A 566 -0.46 13.52 -22.02
CA LEU A 566 -1.48 14.40 -22.57
C LEU A 566 -2.56 13.64 -23.34
N VAL A 567 -2.30 12.37 -23.68
CA VAL A 567 -3.19 11.51 -24.46
C VAL A 567 -4.21 10.85 -23.53
N TYR A 568 -3.73 10.10 -22.54
CA TYR A 568 -4.60 9.23 -21.74
C TYR A 568 -4.83 9.70 -20.32
N ASP A 569 -3.98 10.53 -19.73
CA ASP A 569 -4.17 10.89 -18.33
C ASP A 569 -5.12 12.13 -18.18
N PRO A 570 -5.89 12.24 -17.08
CA PRO A 570 -6.76 13.42 -16.81
C PRO A 570 -6.03 14.75 -16.56
N MET A 571 -6.28 15.84 -17.29
CA MET A 571 -5.53 17.09 -17.12
C MET A 571 -5.65 17.72 -15.70
N LYS A 572 -4.53 18.16 -15.12
CA LYS A 572 -4.52 18.85 -13.81
C LYS A 572 -5.13 20.25 -13.95
N GLY A 573 -6.18 20.53 -13.18
CA GLY A 573 -6.94 21.79 -13.27
C GLY A 573 -8.14 21.73 -14.22
N GLY A 574 -8.30 20.63 -14.97
CA GLY A 574 -9.42 20.40 -15.88
C GLY A 574 -9.00 20.33 -17.36
N PRO A 575 -9.85 19.74 -18.22
CA PRO A 575 -9.57 19.59 -19.66
C PRO A 575 -9.97 20.83 -20.49
N GLU A 576 -10.53 21.87 -19.87
CA GLU A 576 -11.00 23.06 -20.56
C GLU A 576 -9.83 23.81 -21.23
N PRO A 577 -10.02 24.36 -22.45
CA PRO A 577 -8.96 25.06 -23.15
C PRO A 577 -8.40 26.24 -22.35
N GLU A 578 -9.24 26.94 -21.58
CA GLU A 578 -8.84 28.05 -20.72
C GLU A 578 -7.94 27.58 -19.57
N ALA A 579 -8.21 26.39 -19.02
CA ALA A 579 -7.38 25.80 -17.98
C ALA A 579 -6.01 25.41 -18.53
N LEU A 580 -5.96 24.80 -19.72
CA LEU A 580 -4.72 24.47 -20.43
C LEU A 580 -3.92 25.73 -20.78
N TYR A 581 -4.58 26.78 -21.28
CA TYR A 581 -3.94 28.06 -21.56
C TYR A 581 -3.25 28.63 -20.32
N ARG A 582 -3.93 28.62 -19.16
CA ARG A 582 -3.31 29.05 -17.89
C ARG A 582 -2.10 28.20 -17.52
N ARG A 583 -2.14 26.88 -17.72
CA ARG A 583 -1.02 25.97 -17.41
C ARG A 583 0.18 26.17 -18.31
N ILE A 584 -0.04 26.46 -19.58
CA ILE A 584 1.03 26.70 -20.53
C ILE A 584 1.61 28.10 -20.32
N PHE A 585 0.75 29.12 -20.20
CA PHE A 585 1.18 30.50 -20.02
C PHE A 585 1.94 30.70 -18.70
N LEU A 586 1.39 30.24 -17.56
CA LEU A 586 1.97 30.46 -16.23
C LEU A 586 2.97 29.36 -15.83
N GLY A 587 3.02 28.26 -16.60
CA GLY A 587 3.64 27.02 -16.18
C GLY A 587 2.88 26.34 -15.04
N MET A 588 3.58 25.44 -14.35
CA MET A 588 3.13 24.88 -13.08
C MET A 588 4.20 25.13 -12.01
N PRO A 589 4.05 26.18 -11.18
CA PRO A 589 5.04 26.55 -10.17
C PRO A 589 5.44 25.37 -9.27
N GLY A 590 6.73 25.33 -8.90
CA GLY A 590 7.30 24.26 -8.10
C GLY A 590 7.49 22.94 -8.86
N THR A 591 7.28 22.90 -10.18
CA THR A 591 7.50 21.72 -11.02
C THR A 591 8.41 22.05 -12.22
N PRO A 592 8.92 21.04 -12.95
CA PRO A 592 9.69 21.28 -14.17
C PRO A 592 8.90 21.88 -15.34
N HIS A 593 7.57 21.98 -15.27
CA HIS A 593 6.76 22.51 -16.36
C HIS A 593 6.89 24.05 -16.43
N PRO A 594 7.62 24.60 -17.41
CA PRO A 594 7.99 26.01 -17.44
C PRO A 594 6.82 26.89 -17.85
N SER A 595 7.00 28.20 -17.65
CA SER A 595 6.13 29.26 -18.15
C SER A 595 6.45 29.58 -19.60
N CYS A 596 5.43 29.59 -20.47
CA CYS A 596 5.57 30.02 -21.87
C CYS A 596 5.10 31.47 -22.08
N SER A 597 5.18 32.32 -21.06
CA SER A 597 4.76 33.73 -21.08
C SER A 597 5.41 34.60 -22.16
N ASN A 598 6.51 34.16 -22.76
CA ASN A 598 7.21 34.87 -23.84
C ASN A 598 6.64 34.56 -25.23
N ALA A 599 5.79 33.53 -25.36
CA ALA A 599 5.11 33.23 -26.62
C ALA A 599 3.92 34.17 -26.85
N SER A 600 3.59 34.45 -28.10
CA SER A 600 2.44 35.29 -28.44
C SER A 600 1.13 34.58 -28.07
N GLN A 601 0.07 35.37 -27.86
CA GLN A 601 -1.25 34.83 -27.55
C GLN A 601 -1.72 33.81 -28.60
N ASP A 602 -1.53 34.11 -29.89
CA ASP A 602 -1.94 33.23 -30.98
C ASP A 602 -1.15 31.92 -31.01
N GLN A 603 0.16 31.97 -30.75
CA GLN A 603 0.99 30.77 -30.61
C GLN A 603 0.49 29.86 -29.48
N LEU A 604 0.11 30.45 -28.34
CA LEU A 604 -0.40 29.70 -27.19
C LEU A 604 -1.80 29.13 -27.44
N VAL A 605 -2.67 29.86 -28.14
CA VAL A 605 -3.99 29.36 -28.54
C VAL A 605 -3.85 28.17 -29.49
N ASP A 606 -2.99 28.27 -30.51
CA ASP A 606 -2.68 27.18 -31.43
C ASP A 606 -2.10 25.97 -30.67
N LEU A 607 -1.17 26.20 -29.73
CA LEU A 607 -0.58 25.15 -28.91
C LEU A 607 -1.64 24.44 -28.04
N VAL A 608 -2.56 25.18 -27.42
CA VAL A 608 -3.68 24.60 -26.65
C VAL A 608 -4.55 23.72 -27.55
N GLN A 609 -4.87 24.17 -28.77
CA GLN A 609 -5.63 23.38 -29.74
C GLN A 609 -4.91 22.06 -30.06
N TYR A 610 -3.59 22.11 -30.27
CA TYR A 610 -2.80 20.90 -30.50
C TYR A 610 -2.80 19.97 -29.28
N CYS A 611 -2.50 20.47 -28.07
CA CYS A 611 -2.52 19.65 -26.86
C CYS A 611 -3.88 18.99 -26.61
N ARG A 612 -4.99 19.68 -26.92
CA ARG A 612 -6.34 19.09 -26.86
C ARG A 612 -6.56 18.02 -27.90
N SER A 613 -6.02 18.17 -29.11
CA SER A 613 -6.13 17.18 -30.19
C SER A 613 -5.44 15.85 -29.88
N LEU A 614 -4.47 15.86 -28.95
CA LEU A 614 -3.78 14.64 -28.48
C LEU A 614 -4.65 13.80 -27.54
N SER A 615 -5.56 14.44 -26.80
CA SER A 615 -6.38 13.81 -25.77
C SER A 615 -7.29 12.71 -26.35
N ARG A 616 -7.29 11.53 -25.73
CA ARG A 616 -8.15 10.39 -26.09
C ARG A 616 -8.99 9.93 -24.91
N GLU A 617 -10.11 9.30 -25.24
CA GLU A 617 -10.98 8.57 -24.31
C GLU A 617 -10.89 7.05 -24.55
N PRO A 618 -11.12 6.22 -23.53
CA PRO A 618 -11.31 6.60 -22.13
C PRO A 618 -10.02 7.07 -21.46
N LYS A 619 -10.12 8.00 -20.51
CA LYS A 619 -8.99 8.37 -19.65
C LYS A 619 -8.48 7.21 -18.80
N ARG A 620 -7.16 7.15 -18.65
CA ARG A 620 -6.46 6.22 -17.77
C ARG A 620 -6.56 6.69 -16.33
N VAL A 621 -7.31 5.94 -15.54
CA VAL A 621 -7.30 6.05 -14.08
C VAL A 621 -6.27 5.06 -13.56
N ARG A 622 -5.29 5.55 -12.80
CA ARG A 622 -4.28 4.71 -12.14
C ARG A 622 -4.69 4.46 -10.70
N THR A 623 -4.31 3.31 -10.15
CA THR A 623 -4.35 3.11 -8.70
C THR A 623 -3.24 3.90 -8.02
N GLU A 624 -3.31 4.06 -6.69
CA GLU A 624 -2.20 4.67 -5.91
C GLU A 624 -0.89 3.92 -6.15
N HIS A 625 -0.97 2.58 -6.19
CA HIS A 625 0.16 1.71 -6.44
C HIS A 625 0.77 1.94 -7.83
N GLN A 626 -0.05 1.96 -8.90
CA GLN A 626 0.45 2.23 -10.25
C GLN A 626 1.12 3.61 -10.38
N ARG A 627 0.59 4.63 -9.69
CA ARG A 627 1.23 5.94 -9.68
C ARG A 627 2.58 5.92 -8.97
N ALA A 628 2.65 5.26 -7.80
CA ALA A 628 3.86 5.13 -7.03
C ALA A 628 4.95 4.36 -7.79
N VAL A 629 4.61 3.21 -8.40
CA VAL A 629 5.55 2.40 -9.20
C VAL A 629 6.05 3.16 -10.42
N ALA A 630 5.16 3.82 -11.17
CA ALA A 630 5.55 4.61 -12.33
C ALA A 630 6.55 5.72 -11.97
N ALA A 631 6.38 6.34 -10.80
CA ALA A 631 7.33 7.33 -10.32
C ALA A 631 8.64 6.72 -9.81
N SER A 632 8.58 5.57 -9.11
CA SER A 632 9.78 4.89 -8.60
C SER A 632 10.69 4.35 -9.71
N ARG A 633 10.13 3.86 -10.83
CA ARG A 633 10.94 3.39 -11.97
C ARG A 633 11.82 4.52 -12.54
N LEU A 634 11.26 5.72 -12.64
CA LEU A 634 11.99 6.92 -13.06
C LEU A 634 13.12 7.33 -12.09
N ASN A 635 13.08 6.87 -10.83
CA ASN A 635 14.17 7.04 -9.87
C ASN A 635 15.29 6.00 -10.04
N TYR A 636 14.95 4.73 -10.30
CA TYR A 636 15.92 3.63 -10.35
C TYR A 636 16.83 3.69 -11.59
N ASP A 637 16.33 4.21 -12.71
CA ASP A 637 17.13 4.42 -13.92
C ASP A 637 18.13 5.58 -13.80
N ASN A 638 18.22 6.25 -12.64
CA ASN A 638 19.24 7.28 -12.39
C ASN A 638 19.88 7.20 -10.98
N PRO A 639 20.93 6.37 -10.79
CA PRO A 639 21.59 6.18 -9.50
C PRO A 639 22.39 7.40 -8.99
N SER A 640 22.44 8.52 -9.71
CA SER A 640 23.41 9.59 -9.45
C SER A 640 23.00 10.67 -8.44
N ARG A 641 21.80 10.63 -7.84
CA ARG A 641 21.41 11.64 -6.83
C ARG A 641 20.53 11.06 -5.71
N ARG A 642 21.15 10.35 -4.77
CA ARG A 642 20.64 10.35 -3.39
C ARG A 642 20.79 11.78 -2.86
N LEU A 643 19.66 12.44 -2.65
CA LEU A 643 19.44 13.75 -2.04
C LEU A 643 20.62 14.24 -1.17
N GLU A 644 21.43 15.16 -1.70
CA GLU A 644 22.01 16.21 -0.85
C GLU A 644 20.96 17.32 -0.67
N PRO A 645 20.86 17.95 0.52
CA PRO A 645 19.97 19.08 0.70
C PRO A 645 20.35 20.20 -0.27
N LEU A 646 19.38 20.71 -1.03
CA LEU A 646 19.50 21.95 -1.81
C LEU A 646 19.68 23.14 -0.84
N ALA A 647 20.87 23.28 -0.27
CA ALA A 647 21.47 24.58 -0.03
C ALA A 647 22.19 24.99 -1.32
N ASP A 648 22.22 26.28 -1.63
CA ASP A 648 23.02 26.92 -2.69
C ASP A 648 22.42 27.09 -4.10
N ALA A 649 21.12 26.85 -4.30
CA ALA A 649 20.46 27.27 -5.56
C ALA A 649 19.85 28.69 -5.51
N ALA A 650 20.11 29.47 -4.45
CA ALA A 650 19.58 30.84 -4.28
C ALA A 650 20.56 31.96 -4.70
N SER A 651 21.77 31.64 -5.21
CA SER A 651 22.79 32.66 -5.53
C SER A 651 22.88 33.06 -7.01
N GLN A 652 22.01 32.55 -7.89
CA GLN A 652 22.08 32.84 -9.33
C GLN A 652 20.73 33.24 -9.94
N SER A 653 20.09 34.27 -9.38
CA SER A 653 19.11 35.07 -10.15
C SER A 653 18.81 36.40 -9.46
N SER A 654 19.82 37.26 -9.34
CA SER A 654 19.60 38.70 -9.16
C SER A 654 19.88 39.36 -10.50
N PRO A 655 18.92 40.03 -11.16
CA PRO A 655 19.27 40.91 -12.26
C PRO A 655 20.06 42.09 -11.69
N SER A 656 21.31 42.26 -12.13
CA SER A 656 22.08 43.46 -11.82
C SER A 656 21.27 44.71 -12.18
N PRO A 657 21.21 45.73 -11.31
CA PRO A 657 20.67 47.02 -11.71
C PRO A 657 21.58 47.61 -12.79
N ALA A 658 20.96 48.04 -13.90
CA ALA A 658 21.65 48.70 -15.00
C ALA A 658 22.44 49.93 -14.48
N PRO A 659 23.67 50.18 -14.97
CA PRO A 659 24.41 51.36 -14.57
C PRO A 659 23.72 52.61 -15.14
N LEU A 660 23.41 53.55 -14.24
CA LEU A 660 22.99 54.90 -14.59
C LEU A 660 24.09 55.55 -15.45
N ALA A 661 23.69 56.02 -16.64
CA ALA A 661 24.53 56.82 -17.51
C ALA A 661 24.96 58.11 -16.76
N SER A 662 26.26 58.23 -16.48
CA SER A 662 26.84 59.49 -16.00
C SER A 662 27.10 60.40 -17.20
N GLU A 663 26.36 61.50 -17.25
CA GLU A 663 26.62 62.60 -18.16
C GLU A 663 27.99 63.26 -17.86
N ASN A 664 28.70 63.44 -18.97
CA ASN A 664 29.81 64.33 -19.26
C ASN A 664 29.89 65.64 -18.42
N ARG A 665 30.98 65.82 -17.67
CA ARG A 665 31.72 67.08 -17.40
C ARG A 665 33.16 66.64 -17.15
N GLY A 666 34.24 67.12 -17.76
CA GLY A 666 34.53 68.38 -18.40
C GLY A 666 35.92 68.80 -17.90
N SER A 667 36.86 68.98 -18.83
CA SER A 667 38.00 69.90 -18.75
C SER A 667 39.27 69.50 -17.97
N GLN A 668 40.38 69.63 -18.74
CA GLN A 668 41.81 69.79 -18.41
C GLN A 668 42.68 68.55 -18.28
#